data_AF-A0A8T5DZZ9-F1
#
_entry.id   AF-A0A8T5DZZ9-F1
#
_cell.length_a   1.000
_cell.length_b   1.000
_cell.length_c   1.000
_cell.angle_alpha   90.00
_cell.angle_beta   90.00
_cell.angle_gamma   90.00
#
_symmetry.space_group_name_H-M   'P 1'
#
loop_
_entity.id
_entity.type
_entity.pdbx_description
1 polymer ?
#
loop_
_entity_poly.entity_id
_entity_poly.type
_entity_poly.pdbx_seq_one_letter_code
_entity_poly.pdbx_strand_id
1 'polypeptide(L)'
;HHLDSDTLNDWLIEFDDGNMNLPFITSDGIRMINNELDEDFSSLLDGIPIEEISSALSELFGSDIQFIEPNFTPPDQNGGLDFRHISGQTCDEPLEVRYCLDGVEAMSGNYPIYIQSSSQPVQVRISEIIENMLDSSLGDVSTLDFSIINDEDLAAAMSIIEVEFNNNPNWLQNIIPTDFPNTNINLELFLPEWIKSTKGDRSTLEIQSSFNSQEISKIGFEGTRNFDWQHPICLTSNPCEDTSSDLLCSSKQITCITSTAEVFLNSIAINELSGEININFEAQLTLSIHRVNIDLGQDGIELEPIPSDLIRRAIAVGDRRTSTNISEAGLLGGSDITAPIDFGNGHEINLIISNSGMDKFASDLNSLFPIISEENVFSNFPIDLGFGEYELNIDIQSTPFFAESEIYEIPDTVSPSDLNPINFSASIRNAEMSIASKNNEINLDVHHSHVNSIFMNFFEWPFGSPITSDYGLTFEKSQMQQEIFPIMEHTIFGTIRSSALIIIHMPDELRLTSFESSSGLGNITETNGRQVLTYLTPICPDSESWNNCKKNSDIITYNIEYSWKFIFIELMPHLIIYSSLLGVLMVRLLRNRKEKRKQKMILQELEESQLTEEVAVAEFGAMDSPVVMVEESFFDDNEFEKYDDLDEPIT
;
A
#
# COMPACT_ATOMS: atom_id res chain seq x y z
N HIS A 1 40.74 -45.62 -5.19
CA HIS A 1 41.68 -44.51 -4.96
C HIS A 1 43.12 -45.03 -5.07
N HIS A 2 43.97 -44.36 -5.85
CA HIS A 2 45.41 -44.66 -6.02
C HIS A 2 46.16 -43.40 -6.47
N LEU A 3 47.48 -43.37 -6.27
CA LEU A 3 48.41 -42.41 -6.87
C LEU A 3 49.30 -43.16 -7.87
N ASP A 4 49.50 -42.59 -9.06
CA ASP A 4 50.36 -43.19 -10.10
C ASP A 4 51.83 -42.78 -9.91
N SER A 5 52.75 -43.53 -10.54
CA SER A 5 54.19 -43.25 -10.46
C SER A 5 54.57 -41.83 -10.87
N ASP A 6 53.87 -41.22 -11.82
CA ASP A 6 54.15 -39.84 -12.26
C ASP A 6 53.89 -38.86 -11.10
N THR A 7 52.72 -38.93 -10.45
CA THR A 7 52.40 -38.12 -9.25
C THR A 7 53.38 -38.34 -8.11
N LEU A 8 53.80 -39.59 -7.86
CA LEU A 8 54.78 -39.90 -6.80
C LEU A 8 56.16 -39.27 -7.09
N ASN A 9 56.57 -39.22 -8.36
CA ASN A 9 57.80 -38.55 -8.77
C ASN A 9 57.67 -37.02 -8.68
N ASP A 10 56.54 -36.46 -9.12
CA ASP A 10 56.31 -35.00 -9.13
C ASP A 10 56.21 -34.42 -7.71
N TRP A 11 55.66 -35.18 -6.76
CA TRP A 11 55.63 -34.83 -5.33
C TRP A 11 56.93 -35.20 -4.58
N LEU A 12 57.97 -35.66 -5.29
CA LEU A 12 59.29 -36.03 -4.77
C LEU A 12 59.24 -37.09 -3.65
N ILE A 13 58.30 -38.04 -3.75
CA ILE A 13 58.12 -39.11 -2.76
C ILE A 13 59.07 -40.26 -3.08
N GLU A 14 60.25 -40.23 -2.46
CA GLU A 14 61.22 -41.33 -2.52
C GLU A 14 60.87 -42.40 -1.47
N PHE A 15 60.72 -43.66 -1.91
CA PHE A 15 60.49 -44.82 -1.04
C PHE A 15 61.78 -45.64 -0.91
N ASP A 16 62.39 -45.70 0.29
CA ASP A 16 63.75 -46.22 0.52
C ASP A 16 64.82 -45.46 -0.29
N ASP A 17 66.11 -45.84 -0.22
CA ASP A 17 67.30 -45.21 -0.85
C ASP A 17 67.28 -45.23 -2.42
N GLY A 18 66.17 -44.88 -3.08
CA GLY A 18 66.00 -44.80 -4.53
C GLY A 18 65.91 -46.14 -5.27
N ASN A 19 65.72 -47.26 -4.55
CA ASN A 19 65.76 -48.61 -5.12
C ASN A 19 64.37 -49.21 -5.45
N MET A 20 63.27 -48.60 -4.99
CA MET A 20 61.92 -49.09 -5.22
C MET A 20 61.22 -48.29 -6.31
N ASN A 21 60.70 -48.98 -7.34
CA ASN A 21 59.89 -48.37 -8.40
C ASN A 21 58.48 -48.96 -8.34
N LEU A 22 57.53 -48.16 -7.86
CA LEU A 22 56.12 -48.52 -7.72
C LEU A 22 55.32 -47.88 -8.86
N PRO A 23 54.64 -48.65 -9.74
CA PRO A 23 53.90 -48.10 -10.87
C PRO A 23 52.67 -47.29 -10.42
N PHE A 24 52.08 -47.67 -9.29
CA PHE A 24 51.02 -46.97 -8.56
C PHE A 24 51.02 -47.43 -7.11
N ILE A 25 50.38 -46.67 -6.22
CA ILE A 25 50.13 -47.05 -4.82
C ILE A 25 48.67 -46.80 -4.46
N THR A 26 48.02 -47.78 -3.83
CA THR A 26 46.64 -47.68 -3.32
C THR A 26 46.62 -47.11 -1.90
N SER A 27 45.44 -46.80 -1.36
CA SER A 27 45.32 -46.38 0.04
C SER A 27 45.87 -47.43 1.01
N ASP A 28 45.58 -48.71 0.81
CA ASP A 28 46.20 -49.80 1.59
C ASP A 28 47.72 -49.89 1.38
N GLY A 29 48.21 -49.56 0.18
CA GLY A 29 49.64 -49.44 -0.08
C GLY A 29 50.32 -48.36 0.76
N ILE A 30 49.72 -47.18 0.86
CA ILE A 30 50.21 -46.08 1.71
C ILE A 30 50.16 -46.52 3.18
N ARG A 31 49.07 -47.16 3.64
CA ARG A 31 48.95 -47.69 5.02
C ARG A 31 49.99 -48.76 5.34
N MET A 32 50.32 -49.63 4.38
CA MET A 32 51.36 -50.64 4.53
C MET A 32 52.73 -50.00 4.74
N ILE A 33 53.10 -49.03 3.89
CA ILE A 33 54.40 -48.33 4.01
C ILE A 33 54.46 -47.56 5.33
N ASN A 34 53.39 -46.84 5.69
CA ASN A 34 53.28 -46.10 6.95
C ASN A 34 53.43 -47.01 8.20
N ASN A 35 52.95 -48.25 8.13
CA ASN A 35 53.04 -49.19 9.25
C ASN A 35 54.37 -49.96 9.32
N GLU A 36 54.93 -50.34 8.17
CA GLU A 36 56.08 -51.26 8.10
C GLU A 36 57.43 -50.55 7.96
N LEU A 37 57.47 -49.33 7.40
CA LEU A 37 58.71 -48.59 7.16
C LEU A 37 58.89 -47.35 8.07
N ASP A 38 57.86 -46.94 8.83
CA ASP A 38 57.89 -45.75 9.72
C ASP A 38 58.24 -44.45 8.96
N GLU A 39 57.85 -44.38 7.68
CA GLU A 39 58.08 -43.25 6.77
C GLU A 39 57.18 -42.07 7.09
N ASP A 40 57.73 -40.85 7.04
CA ASP A 40 56.96 -39.63 7.25
C ASP A 40 56.23 -39.20 5.97
N PHE A 41 54.91 -39.40 5.98
CA PHE A 41 54.02 -39.00 4.91
C PHE A 41 53.64 -37.51 4.92
N SER A 42 54.33 -36.65 5.68
CA SER A 42 54.19 -35.19 5.56
C SER A 42 54.40 -34.69 4.13
N SER A 43 55.26 -35.34 3.34
CA SER A 43 55.51 -35.02 1.93
C SER A 43 54.28 -35.20 1.02
N LEU A 44 53.33 -36.08 1.37
CA LEU A 44 52.02 -36.15 0.69
C LEU A 44 51.16 -34.91 0.94
N LEU A 45 51.37 -34.22 2.07
CA LEU A 45 50.65 -32.99 2.45
C LEU A 45 51.26 -31.77 1.76
N ASP A 46 52.60 -31.74 1.63
CA ASP A 46 53.35 -30.73 0.86
C ASP A 46 52.97 -30.71 -0.63
N GLY A 47 52.62 -31.87 -1.21
CA GLY A 47 52.18 -32.00 -2.60
C GLY A 47 50.77 -31.45 -2.89
N ILE A 48 50.04 -30.97 -1.88
CA ILE A 48 48.68 -30.46 -2.03
C ILE A 48 48.72 -28.95 -2.34
N PRO A 49 48.14 -28.48 -3.47
CA PRO A 49 48.21 -27.09 -3.91
C PRO A 49 47.24 -26.18 -3.13
N ILE A 50 47.37 -26.16 -1.79
CA ILE A 50 46.52 -25.39 -0.89
C ILE A 50 46.61 -23.88 -1.17
N GLU A 51 47.76 -23.35 -1.58
CA GLU A 51 47.90 -21.95 -1.99
C GLU A 51 47.07 -21.63 -3.24
N GLU A 52 47.05 -22.51 -4.24
CA GLU A 52 46.27 -22.31 -5.48
C GLU A 52 44.76 -22.47 -5.22
N ILE A 53 44.37 -23.48 -4.42
CA ILE A 53 42.98 -23.66 -3.96
C ILE A 53 42.51 -22.43 -3.17
N SER A 54 43.35 -21.91 -2.27
CA SER A 54 43.07 -20.67 -1.51
C SER A 54 42.90 -19.47 -2.43
N SER A 55 43.79 -19.29 -3.41
CA SER A 55 43.73 -18.19 -4.38
C SER A 55 42.47 -18.26 -5.25
N ALA A 56 42.12 -19.43 -5.77
CA ALA A 56 40.97 -19.60 -6.66
C ALA A 56 39.64 -19.44 -5.91
N LEU A 57 39.54 -19.94 -4.67
CA LEU A 57 38.37 -19.69 -3.82
C LEU A 57 38.29 -18.21 -3.40
N SER A 58 39.42 -17.55 -3.16
CA SER A 58 39.45 -16.12 -2.85
C SER A 58 38.97 -15.24 -4.01
N GLU A 59 39.34 -15.59 -5.25
CA GLU A 59 38.86 -14.93 -6.47
C GLU A 59 37.36 -15.14 -6.65
N LEU A 60 36.86 -16.38 -6.44
CA LEU A 60 35.45 -16.74 -6.61
C LEU A 60 34.52 -16.09 -5.58
N PHE A 61 34.97 -15.94 -4.32
CA PHE A 61 34.18 -15.36 -3.22
C PHE A 61 34.54 -13.89 -2.89
N GLY A 62 35.39 -13.24 -3.69
CA GLY A 62 35.78 -11.83 -3.51
C GLY A 62 36.53 -11.51 -2.20
N SER A 63 36.93 -12.54 -1.45
CA SER A 63 37.36 -12.43 -0.04
C SER A 63 38.65 -13.21 0.20
N ASP A 64 39.55 -12.71 1.07
CA ASP A 64 40.83 -13.37 1.38
C ASP A 64 40.62 -14.65 2.21
N ILE A 65 40.55 -15.79 1.51
CA ILE A 65 40.40 -17.13 2.05
C ILE A 65 41.78 -17.81 2.03
N GLN A 66 42.28 -18.12 3.21
CA GLN A 66 43.55 -18.83 3.38
C GLN A 66 43.25 -20.11 4.15
N PHE A 67 43.57 -21.25 3.54
CA PHE A 67 43.48 -22.55 4.19
C PHE A 67 44.77 -22.82 4.97
N ILE A 68 44.65 -23.44 6.14
CA ILE A 68 45.83 -23.87 6.91
C ILE A 68 46.53 -25.07 6.24
N GLU A 69 47.71 -25.40 6.73
CA GLU A 69 48.45 -26.60 6.34
C GLU A 69 47.56 -27.85 6.45
N PRO A 70 47.44 -28.68 5.38
CA PRO A 70 46.50 -29.78 5.35
C PRO A 70 46.96 -30.90 6.29
N ASN A 71 46.02 -31.70 6.80
CA ASN A 71 46.33 -32.82 7.69
C ASN A 71 45.50 -34.07 7.36
N PHE A 72 46.02 -35.24 7.74
CA PHE A 72 45.27 -36.48 7.69
C PHE A 72 44.18 -36.48 8.76
N THR A 73 42.94 -36.81 8.38
CA THR A 73 41.87 -36.92 9.37
C THR A 73 41.99 -38.20 10.20
N PRO A 74 41.47 -38.22 11.44
CA PRO A 74 41.33 -39.46 12.21
C PRO A 74 40.50 -40.50 11.44
N PRO A 75 40.82 -41.79 11.55
CA PRO A 75 40.11 -42.83 10.82
C PRO A 75 38.67 -43.01 11.31
N ASP A 76 37.77 -43.27 10.37
CA ASP A 76 36.35 -43.55 10.61
C ASP A 76 35.99 -44.99 10.17
N GLN A 77 34.71 -45.26 9.84
CA GLN A 77 34.30 -46.59 9.34
C GLN A 77 34.54 -46.77 7.83
N ASN A 78 34.93 -45.71 7.13
CA ASN A 78 35.00 -45.64 5.67
C ASN A 78 36.44 -45.41 5.14
N GLY A 79 37.35 -44.87 5.96
CA GLY A 79 38.72 -44.59 5.55
C GLY A 79 39.58 -43.86 6.60
N GLY A 80 40.61 -43.16 6.11
CA GLY A 80 41.64 -42.48 6.92
C GLY A 80 43.00 -43.18 6.89
N LEU A 81 44.07 -42.50 7.33
CA LEU A 81 45.44 -43.03 7.29
C LEU A 81 45.66 -44.16 8.31
N ASP A 82 45.11 -44.03 9.52
CA ASP A 82 45.20 -45.04 10.58
C ASP A 82 44.03 -46.05 10.56
N PHE A 83 43.28 -46.14 9.45
CA PHE A 83 42.13 -47.03 9.29
C PHE A 83 42.50 -48.50 9.53
N ARG A 84 41.53 -49.25 10.05
CA ARG A 84 41.73 -50.66 10.41
C ARG A 84 40.62 -51.52 9.83
N HIS A 85 41.02 -52.52 9.08
CA HIS A 85 40.11 -53.46 8.43
C HIS A 85 39.58 -54.47 9.44
N ILE A 86 38.27 -54.71 9.38
CA ILE A 86 37.55 -55.64 10.24
C ILE A 86 37.50 -57.01 9.52
N SER A 87 38.04 -58.03 10.19
CA SER A 87 38.10 -59.42 9.72
C SER A 87 36.74 -59.93 9.23
N GLY A 88 36.71 -60.38 7.97
CA GLY A 88 35.51 -60.92 7.31
C GLY A 88 34.45 -59.88 6.91
N GLN A 89 34.71 -58.59 7.08
CA GLN A 89 33.79 -57.51 6.69
C GLN A 89 34.43 -56.55 5.67
N THR A 90 35.61 -56.03 5.97
CA THR A 90 36.35 -55.09 5.10
C THR A 90 37.66 -55.67 4.60
N CYS A 91 38.03 -56.87 5.06
CA CYS A 91 39.07 -57.69 4.45
C CYS A 91 38.98 -59.16 4.87
N ASP A 92 39.69 -60.04 4.17
CA ASP A 92 39.70 -61.49 4.39
C ASP A 92 40.70 -61.96 5.47
N GLU A 93 41.52 -61.08 6.06
CA GLU A 93 42.43 -61.47 7.15
C GLU A 93 41.69 -62.02 8.39
N PRO A 94 42.31 -62.94 9.16
CA PRO A 94 41.72 -63.49 10.39
C PRO A 94 41.78 -62.55 11.61
N LEU A 95 42.36 -61.36 11.47
CA LEU A 95 42.57 -60.36 12.53
C LEU A 95 42.37 -58.95 11.96
N GLU A 96 42.23 -57.98 12.84
CA GLU A 96 42.20 -56.56 12.49
C GLU A 96 43.59 -56.08 12.02
N VAL A 97 43.67 -55.52 10.81
CA VAL A 97 44.92 -55.09 10.15
C VAL A 97 44.78 -53.69 9.55
N ARG A 98 45.89 -53.01 9.27
CA ARG A 98 45.90 -51.66 8.65
C ARG A 98 45.81 -51.67 7.12
N TYR A 99 46.07 -52.81 6.49
CA TYR A 99 46.11 -52.96 5.05
C TYR A 99 45.84 -54.43 4.71
N CYS A 100 45.15 -54.67 3.60
CA CYS A 100 44.84 -56.01 3.12
C CYS A 100 46.03 -56.64 2.36
N LEU A 101 46.32 -57.92 2.61
CA LEU A 101 47.26 -58.73 1.83
C LEU A 101 46.61 -59.94 1.15
N ASP A 102 45.56 -60.50 1.75
CA ASP A 102 44.86 -61.68 1.24
C ASP A 102 43.44 -61.36 0.76
N GLY A 103 42.93 -62.16 -0.17
CA GLY A 103 41.55 -62.07 -0.65
C GLY A 103 41.35 -61.22 -1.90
N VAL A 104 40.09 -60.84 -2.16
CA VAL A 104 39.71 -59.99 -3.32
C VAL A 104 40.03 -58.51 -3.06
N GLU A 105 40.06 -58.11 -1.79
CA GLU A 105 40.38 -56.75 -1.33
C GLU A 105 41.88 -56.57 -1.01
N ALA A 106 42.75 -57.51 -1.40
CA ALA A 106 44.19 -57.40 -1.20
C ALA A 106 44.76 -56.10 -1.80
N MET A 107 45.42 -55.28 -0.98
CA MET A 107 45.95 -53.95 -1.31
C MET A 107 44.92 -53.02 -1.96
N SER A 108 43.67 -53.08 -1.50
CA SER A 108 42.55 -52.36 -2.12
C SER A 108 42.66 -50.84 -2.03
N GLY A 109 42.02 -50.18 -2.99
CA GLY A 109 41.84 -48.72 -3.01
C GLY A 109 40.43 -48.29 -2.58
N ASN A 110 39.65 -49.19 -1.96
CA ASN A 110 38.23 -48.99 -1.64
C ASN A 110 37.99 -48.17 -0.36
N TYR A 111 38.93 -48.21 0.59
CA TYR A 111 38.89 -47.40 1.81
C TYR A 111 39.87 -46.23 1.64
N PRO A 112 39.43 -45.03 1.21
CA PRO A 112 40.34 -43.91 0.91
C PRO A 112 41.11 -43.40 2.13
N ILE A 113 42.16 -42.61 1.87
CA ILE A 113 42.77 -41.76 2.88
C ILE A 113 42.15 -40.38 2.72
N TYR A 114 41.72 -39.80 3.84
CA TYR A 114 41.08 -38.49 3.90
C TYR A 114 42.09 -37.46 4.38
N ILE A 115 42.08 -36.29 3.72
CA ILE A 115 42.91 -35.14 4.05
C ILE A 115 41.98 -33.95 4.18
N GLN A 116 42.17 -33.16 5.23
CA GLN A 116 41.36 -31.99 5.54
C GLN A 116 42.25 -30.76 5.68
N SER A 117 41.72 -29.61 5.26
CA SER A 117 42.18 -28.31 5.70
C SER A 117 40.96 -27.45 6.06
N SER A 118 41.17 -26.42 6.87
CA SER A 118 40.17 -25.42 7.23
C SER A 118 40.76 -24.02 7.07
N SER A 119 39.91 -23.07 6.71
CA SER A 119 40.28 -21.65 6.68
C SER A 119 39.99 -20.97 8.02
N GLN A 120 40.55 -19.77 8.23
CA GLN A 120 40.00 -18.86 9.24
C GLN A 120 38.53 -18.52 8.90
N PRO A 121 37.70 -18.13 9.89
CA PRO A 121 36.42 -17.50 9.60
C PRO A 121 36.61 -16.23 8.77
N VAL A 122 36.11 -16.23 7.54
CA VAL A 122 36.17 -15.09 6.61
C VAL A 122 34.85 -14.34 6.65
N GLN A 123 34.90 -13.01 6.71
CA GLN A 123 33.73 -12.16 6.50
C GLN A 123 33.46 -12.06 4.99
N VAL A 124 32.81 -13.08 4.44
CA VAL A 124 32.38 -13.05 3.05
C VAL A 124 31.16 -12.15 2.92
N ARG A 125 31.21 -11.20 2.00
CA ARG A 125 30.05 -10.35 1.68
C ARG A 125 29.07 -11.16 0.88
N ILE A 126 27.94 -11.53 1.49
CA ILE A 126 26.97 -12.39 0.82
C ILE A 126 26.30 -11.67 -0.36
N SER A 127 26.30 -10.33 -0.38
CA SER A 127 25.99 -9.54 -1.59
C SER A 127 26.87 -9.93 -2.79
N GLU A 128 28.18 -10.08 -2.61
CA GLU A 128 29.15 -10.43 -3.66
C GLU A 128 29.04 -11.92 -4.05
N ILE A 129 28.73 -12.81 -3.09
CA ILE A 129 28.38 -14.22 -3.40
C ILE A 129 27.12 -14.28 -4.25
N ILE A 130 26.08 -13.54 -3.87
CA ILE A 130 24.81 -13.46 -4.60
C ILE A 130 25.08 -12.88 -6.00
N GLU A 131 25.71 -11.71 -6.13
CA GLU A 131 26.11 -11.13 -7.42
C GLU A 131 26.81 -12.17 -8.32
N ASN A 132 27.85 -12.85 -7.83
CA ASN A 132 28.60 -13.87 -8.58
C ASN A 132 27.77 -15.13 -8.92
N MET A 133 26.80 -15.52 -8.07
CA MET A 133 25.85 -16.61 -8.36
C MET A 133 24.76 -16.19 -9.36
N LEU A 134 24.36 -14.92 -9.37
CA LEU A 134 23.28 -14.39 -10.21
C LEU A 134 23.75 -13.96 -11.61
N ASP A 135 25.02 -13.56 -11.77
CA ASP A 135 25.62 -13.01 -13.01
C ASP A 135 25.47 -13.90 -14.25
N SER A 136 25.20 -15.20 -14.07
CA SER A 136 25.01 -16.16 -15.16
C SER A 136 23.56 -16.62 -15.40
N SER A 137 22.59 -16.24 -14.56
CA SER A 137 21.26 -16.89 -14.56
C SER A 137 20.03 -15.98 -14.59
N LEU A 138 20.11 -14.68 -14.23
CA LEU A 138 18.90 -13.86 -13.98
C LEU A 138 18.67 -12.64 -14.90
N GLY A 139 19.48 -12.44 -15.95
CA GLY A 139 19.28 -11.31 -16.88
C GLY A 139 19.46 -9.96 -16.18
N ASP A 140 18.49 -9.04 -16.32
CA ASP A 140 18.58 -7.65 -15.85
C ASP A 140 18.88 -7.50 -14.35
N VAL A 141 18.62 -8.55 -13.53
CA VAL A 141 18.94 -8.59 -12.09
C VAL A 141 20.45 -8.47 -11.81
N SER A 142 21.33 -8.89 -12.74
CA SER A 142 22.78 -8.71 -12.55
C SER A 142 23.24 -7.25 -12.67
N THR A 143 22.35 -6.33 -13.08
CA THR A 143 22.62 -4.88 -13.10
C THR A 143 22.30 -4.18 -11.77
N LEU A 144 21.76 -4.90 -10.78
CA LEU A 144 21.56 -4.38 -9.44
C LEU A 144 22.91 -4.27 -8.71
N ASP A 145 23.25 -3.06 -8.30
CA ASP A 145 24.37 -2.80 -7.39
C ASP A 145 23.92 -3.06 -5.93
N PHE A 146 24.44 -4.10 -5.30
CA PHE A 146 24.09 -4.44 -3.91
C PHE A 146 24.95 -3.70 -2.88
N SER A 147 25.89 -2.82 -3.27
CA SER A 147 26.85 -2.17 -2.35
C SER A 147 26.22 -1.24 -1.30
N ILE A 148 24.96 -0.82 -1.50
CA ILE A 148 24.19 -0.04 -0.51
C ILE A 148 23.48 -0.90 0.54
N ILE A 149 23.39 -2.21 0.32
CA ILE A 149 22.72 -3.19 1.18
C ILE A 149 23.77 -3.76 2.13
N ASN A 150 23.44 -3.88 3.42
CA ASN A 150 24.32 -4.50 4.41
C ASN A 150 23.79 -5.87 4.86
N ASP A 151 24.59 -6.61 5.62
CA ASP A 151 24.23 -7.96 6.09
C ASP A 151 22.93 -8.00 6.92
N GLU A 152 22.58 -6.91 7.62
CA GLU A 152 21.32 -6.83 8.39
C GLU A 152 20.12 -6.67 7.45
N ASP A 153 20.24 -5.85 6.40
CA ASP A 153 19.19 -5.68 5.40
C ASP A 153 18.98 -6.96 4.59
N LEU A 154 20.06 -7.66 4.26
CA LEU A 154 20.02 -8.94 3.57
C LEU A 154 19.46 -10.05 4.48
N ALA A 155 19.84 -10.08 5.77
CA ALA A 155 19.24 -10.98 6.76
C ALA A 155 17.74 -10.74 6.93
N ALA A 156 17.30 -9.49 6.87
CA ALA A 156 15.89 -9.12 6.88
C ALA A 156 15.19 -9.59 5.59
N ALA A 157 15.80 -9.42 4.41
CA ALA A 157 15.24 -9.93 3.16
C ALA A 157 15.10 -11.46 3.13
N MET A 158 16.09 -12.19 3.66
CA MET A 158 16.05 -13.66 3.77
C MET A 158 14.93 -14.18 4.69
N SER A 159 14.21 -13.35 5.45
CA SER A 159 13.02 -13.81 6.19
C SER A 159 11.87 -14.22 5.27
N ILE A 160 11.89 -13.83 4.00
CA ILE A 160 10.85 -14.16 3.01
C ILE A 160 11.42 -14.85 1.75
N ILE A 161 12.72 -15.09 1.66
CA ILE A 161 13.36 -15.68 0.48
C ILE A 161 13.85 -17.09 0.81
N GLU A 162 13.45 -18.07 0.01
CA GLU A 162 14.12 -19.36 -0.13
C GLU A 162 14.74 -19.46 -1.53
N VAL A 163 16.01 -19.87 -1.60
CA VAL A 163 16.73 -20.09 -2.85
C VAL A 163 17.09 -21.56 -2.97
N GLU A 164 16.73 -22.21 -4.09
CA GLU A 164 17.18 -23.55 -4.45
C GLU A 164 17.73 -23.57 -5.88
N PHE A 165 18.99 -23.96 -6.04
CA PHE A 165 19.68 -23.99 -7.34
C PHE A 165 20.30 -25.36 -7.64
N ASN A 166 20.39 -25.65 -8.94
CA ASN A 166 21.02 -26.86 -9.45
C ASN A 166 22.53 -26.63 -9.59
N ASN A 167 23.31 -27.04 -8.60
CA ASN A 167 24.76 -26.99 -8.62
C ASN A 167 25.35 -28.20 -9.37
N ASN A 168 26.20 -27.91 -10.37
CA ASN A 168 27.08 -28.90 -10.97
C ASN A 168 28.46 -28.81 -10.30
N PRO A 169 28.82 -29.72 -9.39
CA PRO A 169 30.01 -29.60 -8.54
C PRO A 169 31.34 -29.78 -9.30
N ASN A 170 31.31 -29.94 -10.63
CA ASN A 170 32.51 -30.00 -11.47
C ASN A 170 33.36 -28.71 -11.41
N TRP A 171 32.81 -27.56 -11.02
CA TRP A 171 33.61 -26.33 -10.85
C TRP A 171 34.70 -26.48 -9.78
N LEU A 172 34.46 -27.29 -8.73
CA LEU A 172 35.47 -27.62 -7.73
C LEU A 172 36.67 -28.37 -8.33
N GLN A 173 36.46 -29.17 -9.39
CA GLN A 173 37.54 -29.86 -10.09
C GLN A 173 38.39 -28.89 -10.95
N ASN A 174 37.82 -27.75 -11.36
CA ASN A 174 38.56 -26.72 -12.11
C ASN A 174 39.44 -25.85 -11.22
N ILE A 175 39.23 -25.88 -9.90
CA ILE A 175 40.08 -25.22 -8.89
C ILE A 175 41.36 -26.02 -8.63
N ILE A 176 41.32 -27.33 -8.88
CA ILE A 176 42.47 -28.21 -8.76
C ILE A 176 43.37 -28.07 -10.02
N PRO A 177 44.71 -27.98 -9.86
CA PRO A 177 45.66 -27.94 -10.97
C PRO A 177 45.55 -29.17 -11.89
N THR A 178 45.79 -28.98 -13.19
CA THR A 178 45.58 -30.02 -14.22
C THR A 178 46.53 -31.23 -14.13
N ASP A 179 47.59 -31.10 -13.35
CA ASP A 179 48.62 -32.08 -13.02
C ASP A 179 48.37 -32.81 -11.68
N PHE A 180 47.36 -32.40 -10.92
CA PHE A 180 46.96 -33.06 -9.68
C PHE A 180 46.21 -34.40 -9.96
N PRO A 181 46.39 -35.44 -9.13
CA PRO A 181 45.71 -36.73 -9.29
C PRO A 181 44.18 -36.62 -9.14
N ASN A 182 43.45 -37.48 -9.86
CA ASN A 182 41.99 -37.56 -9.82
C ASN A 182 41.45 -37.76 -8.39
N THR A 183 40.81 -36.72 -7.84
CA THR A 183 40.47 -36.65 -6.41
C THR A 183 38.99 -36.29 -6.21
N ASN A 184 38.38 -36.90 -5.19
CA ASN A 184 37.05 -36.49 -4.72
C ASN A 184 37.22 -35.33 -3.75
N ILE A 185 36.49 -34.24 -3.97
CA ILE A 185 36.53 -33.02 -3.16
C ILE A 185 35.22 -32.94 -2.37
N ASN A 186 35.32 -32.65 -1.07
CA ASN A 186 34.17 -32.18 -0.30
C ASN A 186 34.47 -30.76 0.19
N LEU A 187 33.57 -29.81 -0.09
CA LEU A 187 33.65 -28.46 0.45
C LEU A 187 32.48 -28.26 1.43
N GLU A 188 32.81 -28.08 2.70
CA GLU A 188 31.86 -27.73 3.76
C GLU A 188 31.94 -26.22 4.04
N LEU A 189 30.87 -25.48 3.74
CA LEU A 189 30.77 -24.05 4.05
C LEU A 189 29.92 -23.84 5.30
N PHE A 190 30.48 -23.23 6.34
CA PHE A 190 29.72 -22.83 7.52
C PHE A 190 28.91 -21.56 7.23
N LEU A 191 27.59 -21.64 7.43
CA LEU A 191 26.65 -20.55 7.19
C LEU A 191 26.62 -19.55 8.37
N PRO A 192 26.36 -18.26 8.12
CA PRO A 192 26.14 -17.28 9.18
C PRO A 192 24.80 -17.53 9.91
N GLU A 193 24.66 -17.06 11.14
CA GLU A 193 23.48 -17.31 11.99
C GLU A 193 22.12 -16.87 11.42
N TRP A 194 22.11 -16.07 10.34
CA TRP A 194 20.90 -15.58 9.67
C TRP A 194 20.49 -16.37 8.43
N ILE A 195 21.33 -17.29 7.92
CA ILE A 195 21.00 -18.27 6.87
C ILE A 195 21.03 -19.69 7.45
N LYS A 196 20.16 -20.57 6.96
CA LYS A 196 20.26 -22.02 7.18
C LYS A 196 20.10 -22.78 5.86
N SER A 197 20.72 -23.95 5.76
CA SER A 197 20.48 -24.85 4.62
C SER A 197 19.08 -25.44 4.65
N THR A 198 18.48 -25.64 3.47
CA THR A 198 17.24 -26.40 3.29
C THR A 198 17.47 -27.92 3.38
N LYS A 199 18.73 -28.40 3.37
CA LYS A 199 19.08 -29.83 3.31
C LYS A 199 20.26 -30.18 4.21
N GLY A 200 20.24 -31.39 4.77
CA GLY A 200 21.32 -31.87 5.64
C GLY A 200 21.33 -31.16 7.00
N ASP A 201 22.51 -30.73 7.45
CA ASP A 201 22.62 -29.88 8.64
C ASP A 201 22.29 -28.41 8.28
N ARG A 202 21.63 -27.72 9.21
CA ARG A 202 21.18 -26.34 9.01
C ARG A 202 22.33 -25.34 8.98
N SER A 203 23.42 -25.63 9.68
CA SER A 203 24.59 -24.74 9.83
C SER A 203 25.60 -24.81 8.68
N THR A 204 25.48 -25.77 7.76
CA THR A 204 26.51 -26.04 6.75
C THR A 204 25.92 -26.32 5.37
N LEU A 205 26.57 -25.82 4.32
CA LEU A 205 26.36 -26.31 2.95
C LEU A 205 27.48 -27.29 2.61
N GLU A 206 27.11 -28.50 2.20
CA GLU A 206 28.05 -29.53 1.77
C GLU A 206 28.03 -29.66 0.25
N ILE A 207 29.18 -29.49 -0.40
CA ILE A 207 29.35 -29.58 -1.85
C ILE A 207 30.34 -30.70 -2.17
N GLN A 208 29.79 -31.88 -2.50
CA GLN A 208 30.56 -33.05 -2.89
C GLN A 208 30.80 -33.07 -4.41
N SER A 209 32.05 -33.23 -4.82
CA SER A 209 32.49 -33.38 -6.21
C SER A 209 33.31 -34.65 -6.37
N SER A 210 32.89 -35.56 -7.25
CA SER A 210 33.61 -36.80 -7.54
C SER A 210 34.00 -36.84 -9.02
N PHE A 211 35.27 -37.12 -9.29
CA PHE A 211 35.88 -37.09 -10.63
C PHE A 211 35.21 -38.01 -11.66
N ASN A 212 34.44 -39.01 -11.21
CA ASN A 212 33.73 -39.98 -12.04
C ASN A 212 32.22 -39.72 -12.18
N SER A 213 31.64 -38.77 -11.45
CA SER A 213 30.18 -38.55 -11.41
C SER A 213 29.80 -37.16 -11.91
N GLN A 214 28.79 -37.08 -12.78
CA GLN A 214 28.17 -35.83 -13.21
C GLN A 214 26.82 -35.60 -12.51
N GLU A 215 26.72 -35.99 -11.24
CA GLU A 215 25.48 -35.81 -10.48
C GLU A 215 25.26 -34.33 -10.15
N ILE A 216 24.10 -33.82 -10.53
CA ILE A 216 23.69 -32.44 -10.25
C ILE A 216 23.10 -32.43 -8.84
N SER A 217 23.73 -31.68 -7.94
CA SER A 217 23.28 -31.50 -6.55
C SER A 217 22.34 -30.29 -6.48
N LYS A 218 21.16 -30.46 -5.89
CA LYS A 218 20.27 -29.33 -5.58
C LYS A 218 20.67 -28.74 -4.23
N ILE A 219 21.31 -27.57 -4.23
CA ILE A 219 21.67 -26.81 -3.03
C ILE A 219 20.56 -25.79 -2.77
N GLY A 220 20.20 -25.55 -1.52
CA GLY A 220 19.29 -24.47 -1.17
C GLY A 220 19.49 -23.92 0.24
N PHE A 221 19.04 -22.69 0.43
CA PHE A 221 19.15 -21.96 1.69
C PHE A 221 18.00 -20.96 1.85
N GLU A 222 17.62 -20.72 3.10
CA GLU A 222 16.55 -19.81 3.54
C GLU A 222 17.00 -19.08 4.82
N GLY A 223 16.29 -18.01 5.20
CA GLY A 223 16.59 -17.28 6.44
C GLY A 223 16.35 -18.11 7.71
N THR A 224 17.04 -17.79 8.81
CA THR A 224 16.76 -18.44 10.11
C THR A 224 15.54 -17.90 10.83
N ARG A 225 14.99 -16.77 10.37
CA ARG A 225 13.88 -16.04 10.98
C ARG A 225 12.77 -15.77 9.98
N ASN A 226 12.16 -16.82 9.44
CA ASN A 226 11.06 -16.72 8.47
C ASN A 226 9.92 -15.84 9.03
N PHE A 227 9.35 -15.00 8.18
CA PHE A 227 8.17 -14.21 8.49
C PHE A 227 6.91 -15.08 8.45
N ASP A 228 6.13 -15.10 9.53
CA ASP A 228 4.85 -15.80 9.59
C ASP A 228 3.71 -14.89 9.12
N TRP A 229 3.37 -14.97 7.84
CA TRP A 229 2.24 -14.26 7.26
C TRP A 229 0.88 -14.90 7.57
N GLN A 230 0.82 -16.12 8.12
CA GLN A 230 -0.43 -16.89 8.24
C GLN A 230 -1.26 -16.50 9.47
N HIS A 231 -1.34 -15.20 9.74
CA HIS A 231 -2.08 -14.64 10.86
C HIS A 231 -3.07 -13.55 10.40
N PRO A 232 -4.19 -13.37 11.13
CA PRO A 232 -5.18 -12.34 10.84
C PRO A 232 -4.79 -10.98 11.42
N ILE A 233 -5.30 -9.91 10.81
CA ILE A 233 -5.17 -8.52 11.22
C ILE A 233 -6.57 -7.96 11.50
N CYS A 234 -6.78 -7.38 12.68
CA CYS A 234 -8.05 -6.83 13.15
C CYS A 234 -7.88 -5.36 13.55
N LEU A 235 -8.97 -4.58 13.53
CA LEU A 235 -8.93 -3.16 13.90
C LEU A 235 -8.65 -2.93 15.39
N THR A 236 -9.22 -3.78 16.27
CA THR A 236 -9.19 -3.62 17.73
C THR A 236 -9.12 -4.93 18.51
N SER A 237 -9.60 -6.05 17.96
CA SER A 237 -9.66 -7.34 18.65
C SER A 237 -8.29 -7.89 19.05
N ASN A 238 -8.16 -8.29 20.32
CA ASN A 238 -6.95 -8.90 20.86
C ASN A 238 -7.33 -10.03 21.86
N PRO A 239 -7.05 -11.31 21.55
CA PRO A 239 -6.42 -11.79 20.33
C PRO A 239 -7.28 -11.53 19.08
N CYS A 240 -6.63 -11.32 17.94
CA CYS A 240 -7.28 -11.28 16.64
C CYS A 240 -7.41 -12.71 16.10
N GLU A 241 -8.62 -13.09 15.67
CA GLU A 241 -8.93 -14.38 15.04
C GLU A 241 -9.68 -14.15 13.72
N ASP A 242 -9.63 -15.12 12.78
CA ASP A 242 -10.37 -15.07 11.51
C ASP A 242 -11.91 -15.00 11.66
N THR A 243 -12.43 -15.08 12.88
CA THR A 243 -13.87 -14.96 13.19
C THR A 243 -14.24 -13.63 13.88
N SER A 244 -13.27 -12.72 14.05
CA SER A 244 -13.48 -11.41 14.67
C SER A 244 -14.39 -10.53 13.81
N SER A 245 -15.30 -9.78 14.44
CA SER A 245 -16.22 -8.88 13.73
C SER A 245 -15.54 -7.68 13.09
N ASP A 246 -14.32 -7.35 13.52
CA ASP A 246 -13.49 -6.23 13.05
C ASP A 246 -12.24 -6.73 12.30
N LEU A 247 -12.35 -7.92 11.67
CA LEU A 247 -11.31 -8.51 10.83
C LEU A 247 -11.06 -7.62 9.60
N LEU A 248 -9.83 -7.14 9.46
CA LEU A 248 -9.37 -6.36 8.32
C LEU A 248 -8.80 -7.28 7.22
N CYS A 249 -7.96 -8.24 7.64
CA CYS A 249 -7.40 -9.29 6.79
C CYS A 249 -7.33 -10.64 7.53
N SER A 250 -7.57 -11.74 6.82
CA SER A 250 -7.51 -13.11 7.34
C SER A 250 -6.10 -13.72 7.22
N SER A 251 -5.89 -14.80 7.98
CA SER A 251 -4.70 -15.67 7.92
C SER A 251 -4.40 -16.25 6.54
N LYS A 252 -5.38 -16.26 5.63
CA LYS A 252 -5.27 -16.83 4.27
C LYS A 252 -5.06 -15.77 3.18
N GLN A 253 -5.18 -14.49 3.52
CA GLN A 253 -4.96 -13.41 2.56
C GLN A 253 -3.47 -13.13 2.41
N ILE A 254 -2.90 -13.67 1.34
CA ILE A 254 -1.49 -13.56 0.99
C ILE A 254 -1.11 -12.09 0.72
N THR A 255 -1.91 -11.37 -0.08
CA THR A 255 -1.89 -9.91 -0.19
C THR A 255 -2.96 -9.31 0.74
N CYS A 256 -2.55 -8.39 1.62
CA CYS A 256 -3.41 -7.64 2.54
C CYS A 256 -3.16 -6.13 2.38
N ILE A 257 -4.18 -5.44 1.86
CA ILE A 257 -4.23 -4.00 1.65
C ILE A 257 -5.61 -3.58 2.16
N THR A 258 -5.65 -2.54 2.98
CA THR A 258 -6.86 -1.97 3.58
C THR A 258 -6.95 -0.50 3.21
N SER A 259 -8.13 0.11 3.30
CA SER A 259 -8.30 1.55 3.13
C SER A 259 -9.07 2.17 4.29
N THR A 260 -8.79 3.43 4.58
CA THR A 260 -9.56 4.25 5.51
C THR A 260 -9.99 5.52 4.79
N ALA A 261 -11.28 5.85 4.89
CA ALA A 261 -11.85 7.07 4.33
C ALA A 261 -12.56 7.85 5.45
N GLU A 262 -11.89 8.89 5.95
CA GLU A 262 -12.44 9.80 6.96
C GLU A 262 -12.99 11.06 6.28
N VAL A 263 -14.31 11.23 6.31
CA VAL A 263 -15.05 12.30 5.64
C VAL A 263 -15.60 13.28 6.68
N PHE A 264 -15.27 14.56 6.52
CA PHE A 264 -15.73 15.65 7.35
C PHE A 264 -16.79 16.45 6.60
N LEU A 265 -18.07 16.22 6.92
CA LEU A 265 -19.17 16.98 6.35
C LEU A 265 -19.27 18.34 7.08
N ASN A 266 -19.00 19.42 6.36
CA ASN A 266 -18.88 20.76 6.94
C ASN A 266 -20.22 21.50 6.99
N SER A 267 -21.00 21.44 5.90
CA SER A 267 -22.32 22.09 5.80
C SER A 267 -23.12 21.53 4.64
N ILE A 268 -24.46 21.57 4.74
CA ILE A 268 -25.37 21.22 3.64
C ILE A 268 -26.24 22.42 3.26
N ALA A 269 -26.46 22.59 1.96
CA ALA A 269 -27.39 23.52 1.35
C ALA A 269 -28.23 22.79 0.29
N ILE A 270 -29.45 23.26 0.00
CA ILE A 270 -30.26 22.72 -1.10
C ILE A 270 -30.37 23.79 -2.18
N ASN A 271 -29.86 23.47 -3.38
CA ASN A 271 -29.99 24.36 -4.51
C ASN A 271 -31.39 24.22 -5.13
N GLU A 272 -32.36 24.99 -4.61
CA GLU A 272 -33.76 25.00 -5.05
C GLU A 272 -33.96 25.29 -6.56
N LEU A 273 -32.93 25.81 -7.25
CA LEU A 273 -32.91 26.06 -8.71
C LEU A 273 -32.95 24.77 -9.54
N SER A 274 -32.06 23.85 -9.19
CA SER A 274 -31.77 22.61 -9.90
C SER A 274 -32.39 21.40 -9.22
N GLY A 275 -32.76 21.53 -7.94
CA GLY A 275 -33.09 20.40 -7.08
C GLY A 275 -31.87 19.65 -6.60
N GLU A 276 -30.67 20.24 -6.71
CA GLU A 276 -29.42 19.66 -6.22
C GLU A 276 -29.29 19.82 -4.70
N ILE A 277 -28.64 18.85 -4.06
CA ILE A 277 -28.19 18.95 -2.67
C ILE A 277 -26.68 19.18 -2.70
N ASN A 278 -26.23 20.32 -2.18
CA ASN A 278 -24.83 20.71 -2.15
C ASN A 278 -24.25 20.44 -0.76
N ILE A 279 -23.18 19.64 -0.72
CA ILE A 279 -22.53 19.18 0.50
C ILE A 279 -21.09 19.66 0.49
N ASN A 280 -20.74 20.62 1.35
CA ASN A 280 -19.33 21.00 1.54
C ASN A 280 -18.65 19.95 2.42
N PHE A 281 -17.53 19.40 1.98
CA PHE A 281 -16.80 18.39 2.71
C PHE A 281 -15.27 18.51 2.55
N GLU A 282 -14.58 17.91 3.50
CA GLU A 282 -13.17 17.54 3.39
C GLU A 282 -13.09 16.01 3.59
N ALA A 283 -12.07 15.36 3.01
CA ALA A 283 -11.83 13.95 3.24
C ALA A 283 -10.34 13.65 3.40
N GLN A 284 -10.04 12.65 4.21
CA GLN A 284 -8.72 12.02 4.30
C GLN A 284 -8.87 10.55 3.87
N LEU A 285 -8.06 10.14 2.91
CA LEU A 285 -8.02 8.81 2.36
C LEU A 285 -6.65 8.23 2.70
N THR A 286 -6.60 7.07 3.34
CA THR A 286 -5.35 6.37 3.62
C THR A 286 -5.45 4.96 3.06
N LEU A 287 -4.53 4.61 2.16
CA LEU A 287 -4.33 3.24 1.69
C LEU A 287 -3.22 2.62 2.53
N SER A 288 -3.53 1.53 3.24
CA SER A 288 -2.64 0.88 4.19
C SER A 288 -2.21 -0.49 3.65
N ILE A 289 -0.94 -0.62 3.25
CA ILE A 289 -0.36 -1.88 2.76
C ILE A 289 0.30 -2.63 3.91
N HIS A 290 -0.27 -3.79 4.29
CA HIS A 290 0.27 -4.65 5.33
C HIS A 290 1.26 -5.66 4.75
N ARG A 291 0.85 -6.40 3.72
CA ARG A 291 1.70 -7.37 3.02
C ARG A 291 1.29 -7.56 1.56
N VAL A 292 2.25 -7.83 0.68
CA VAL A 292 2.03 -7.99 -0.77
C VAL A 292 2.66 -9.28 -1.26
N ASN A 293 1.88 -10.09 -1.99
CA ASN A 293 2.40 -11.21 -2.74
C ASN A 293 2.96 -10.74 -4.09
N ILE A 294 4.19 -11.14 -4.42
CA ILE A 294 4.80 -10.89 -5.72
C ILE A 294 5.33 -12.22 -6.24
N ASP A 295 4.90 -12.62 -7.43
CA ASP A 295 5.50 -13.74 -8.16
C ASP A 295 6.71 -13.21 -8.95
N LEU A 296 7.90 -13.72 -8.63
CA LEU A 296 9.13 -13.36 -9.34
C LEU A 296 9.25 -14.05 -10.71
N GLY A 297 8.49 -15.13 -10.95
CA GLY A 297 8.53 -15.91 -12.18
C GLY A 297 9.88 -16.60 -12.46
N GLN A 298 10.72 -16.78 -11.44
CA GLN A 298 12.06 -17.35 -11.54
C GLN A 298 12.11 -18.77 -10.94
N ASP A 299 12.55 -19.74 -11.75
CA ASP A 299 12.76 -21.11 -11.28
C ASP A 299 13.89 -21.14 -10.22
N GLY A 300 13.57 -21.59 -9.00
CA GLY A 300 14.54 -21.74 -7.91
C GLY A 300 14.66 -20.58 -6.94
N ILE A 301 13.78 -19.57 -7.03
CA ILE A 301 13.62 -18.55 -5.98
C ILE A 301 12.15 -18.52 -5.56
N GLU A 302 11.86 -18.95 -4.34
CA GLU A 302 10.53 -18.84 -3.74
C GLU A 302 10.49 -17.61 -2.83
N LEU A 303 9.43 -16.79 -3.00
CA LEU A 303 9.23 -15.54 -2.27
C LEU A 303 7.92 -15.61 -1.48
N GLU A 304 8.04 -15.60 -0.16
CA GLU A 304 6.92 -15.42 0.77
C GLU A 304 6.44 -13.95 0.76
N PRO A 305 5.21 -13.65 1.23
CA PRO A 305 4.61 -12.33 1.10
C PRO A 305 5.43 -11.24 1.79
N ILE A 306 5.70 -10.14 1.07
CA ILE A 306 6.54 -9.05 1.54
C ILE A 306 5.77 -8.25 2.61
N PRO A 307 6.18 -8.23 3.89
CA PRO A 307 5.55 -7.42 4.92
C PRO A 307 5.96 -5.95 4.82
N SER A 308 5.11 -5.08 5.37
CA SER A 308 5.30 -3.62 5.42
C SER A 308 6.67 -3.17 5.96
N ASP A 309 7.23 -3.88 6.94
CA ASP A 309 8.57 -3.60 7.48
C ASP A 309 9.68 -3.77 6.45
N LEU A 310 9.59 -4.78 5.57
CA LEU A 310 10.57 -4.95 4.49
C LEU A 310 10.38 -3.92 3.38
N ILE A 311 9.14 -3.49 3.11
CA ILE A 311 8.87 -2.38 2.18
C ILE A 311 9.48 -1.08 2.74
N ARG A 312 9.29 -0.78 4.03
CA ARG A 312 9.92 0.37 4.73
C ARG A 312 11.44 0.30 4.63
N ARG A 313 12.01 -0.86 4.96
CA ARG A 313 13.46 -1.08 4.89
C ARG A 313 13.98 -0.88 3.47
N ALA A 314 13.30 -1.40 2.44
CA ALA A 314 13.69 -1.20 1.04
C ALA A 314 13.73 0.29 0.64
N ILE A 315 12.72 1.08 1.04
CA ILE A 315 12.68 2.53 0.81
C ILE A 315 13.83 3.23 1.55
N ALA A 316 14.03 2.94 2.84
CA ALA A 316 15.08 3.56 3.66
C ALA A 316 16.51 3.14 3.27
N VAL A 317 16.70 1.93 2.75
CA VAL A 317 17.96 1.48 2.11
C VAL A 317 18.19 2.26 0.81
N GLY A 318 17.14 2.50 0.02
CA GLY A 318 17.20 3.30 -1.20
C GLY A 318 17.76 4.71 -1.01
N ASP A 319 17.46 5.38 0.11
CA ASP A 319 18.00 6.70 0.44
C ASP A 319 19.54 6.73 0.53
N ARG A 320 20.19 5.58 0.77
CA ARG A 320 21.65 5.48 0.79
C ARG A 320 22.25 5.71 -0.61
N ARG A 321 21.50 5.48 -1.70
CA ARG A 321 21.90 5.81 -3.07
C ARG A 321 21.37 7.19 -3.49
N THR A 322 22.15 8.22 -3.19
CA THR A 322 21.89 9.59 -3.67
C THR A 322 22.55 9.85 -5.02
N SER A 323 21.81 10.36 -6.00
CA SER A 323 22.34 10.88 -7.28
C SER A 323 21.90 12.32 -7.52
N THR A 324 22.67 13.08 -8.32
CA THR A 324 22.23 14.38 -8.84
C THR A 324 21.11 14.27 -9.87
N ASN A 325 20.96 13.10 -10.49
CA ASN A 325 19.81 12.78 -11.32
C ASN A 325 18.87 11.87 -10.51
N ILE A 326 17.66 12.35 -10.22
CA ILE A 326 16.70 11.65 -9.35
C ILE A 326 16.30 10.28 -9.92
N SER A 327 16.30 10.09 -11.25
CA SER A 327 16.03 8.78 -11.87
C SER A 327 17.15 7.74 -11.69
N GLU A 328 18.32 8.15 -11.20
CA GLU A 328 19.47 7.27 -10.90
C GLU A 328 19.67 7.09 -9.38
N ALA A 329 18.75 7.62 -8.56
CA ALA A 329 18.74 7.46 -7.12
C ALA A 329 17.87 6.26 -6.68
N GLY A 330 17.93 5.90 -5.39
CA GLY A 330 17.09 4.84 -4.82
C GLY A 330 17.60 3.42 -5.07
N LEU A 331 16.82 2.44 -4.59
CA LEU A 331 17.22 1.02 -4.56
C LEU A 331 17.57 0.44 -5.94
N LEU A 332 16.85 0.85 -6.99
CA LEU A 332 17.05 0.41 -8.38
C LEU A 332 17.93 1.37 -9.19
N GLY A 333 18.41 2.46 -8.59
CA GLY A 333 19.18 3.50 -9.27
C GLY A 333 20.47 2.96 -9.88
N GLY A 334 20.62 3.12 -11.20
CA GLY A 334 21.77 2.64 -11.97
C GLY A 334 21.63 1.23 -12.56
N SER A 335 20.54 0.51 -12.25
CA SER A 335 20.19 -0.77 -12.88
C SER A 335 19.33 -0.56 -14.14
N ASP A 336 19.24 -1.59 -14.98
CA ASP A 336 18.30 -1.62 -16.11
C ASP A 336 16.85 -1.95 -15.67
N ILE A 337 16.65 -2.34 -14.40
CA ILE A 337 15.34 -2.64 -13.82
C ILE A 337 14.58 -1.34 -13.52
N THR A 338 13.34 -1.25 -14.01
CA THR A 338 12.41 -0.15 -13.75
C THR A 338 11.15 -0.66 -13.05
N ALA A 339 10.51 0.20 -12.27
CA ALA A 339 9.26 -0.09 -11.56
C ALA A 339 8.13 0.83 -12.06
N PRO A 340 7.62 0.66 -13.30
CA PRO A 340 6.52 1.44 -13.81
C PRO A 340 5.22 1.11 -13.08
N ILE A 341 4.53 2.13 -12.59
CA ILE A 341 3.15 2.06 -12.12
C ILE A 341 2.26 2.62 -13.23
N ASP A 342 1.55 1.75 -13.95
CA ASP A 342 0.52 2.12 -14.92
C ASP A 342 -0.82 2.36 -14.20
N PHE A 343 -1.47 3.48 -14.53
CA PHE A 343 -2.80 3.85 -14.03
C PHE A 343 -3.93 3.43 -15.01
N GLY A 344 -3.61 2.67 -16.05
CA GLY A 344 -4.56 2.10 -17.02
C GLY A 344 -4.95 3.05 -18.16
N ASN A 345 -4.48 4.30 -18.12
CA ASN A 345 -4.71 5.33 -19.14
C ASN A 345 -3.45 5.64 -19.98
N GLY A 346 -2.44 4.76 -19.95
CA GLY A 346 -1.19 4.91 -20.70
C GLY A 346 -0.22 5.96 -20.12
N HIS A 347 -0.49 6.49 -18.92
CA HIS A 347 0.49 7.25 -18.14
C HIS A 347 1.11 6.34 -17.09
N GLU A 348 2.42 6.12 -17.21
CA GLU A 348 3.21 5.33 -16.26
C GLU A 348 4.07 6.24 -15.40
N ILE A 349 4.07 6.04 -14.07
CA ILE A 349 5.04 6.66 -13.17
C ILE A 349 6.10 5.62 -12.83
N ASN A 350 7.36 5.85 -13.22
CA ASN A 350 8.47 5.04 -12.76
C ASN A 350 8.76 5.33 -11.28
N LEU A 351 8.43 4.38 -10.41
CA LEU A 351 8.63 4.47 -8.98
C LEU A 351 10.11 4.42 -8.63
N ILE A 352 10.57 5.41 -7.86
CA ILE A 352 11.93 5.46 -7.34
C ILE A 352 11.87 5.04 -5.88
N ILE A 353 12.40 3.86 -5.56
CA ILE A 353 12.35 3.29 -4.21
C ILE A 353 13.37 4.04 -3.32
N SER A 354 12.93 5.14 -2.72
CA SER A 354 13.60 6.00 -1.74
C SER A 354 12.56 6.97 -1.15
N ASN A 355 12.79 7.58 0.00
CA ASN A 355 11.87 8.58 0.57
C ASN A 355 11.68 9.76 -0.39
N SER A 356 12.78 10.27 -0.97
CA SER A 356 12.72 11.33 -1.99
C SER A 356 11.95 10.94 -3.25
N GLY A 357 11.88 9.64 -3.55
CA GLY A 357 11.11 9.07 -4.65
C GLY A 357 9.64 8.87 -4.32
N MET A 358 9.29 8.58 -3.07
CA MET A 358 7.89 8.55 -2.59
C MET A 358 7.30 9.97 -2.53
N ASP A 359 8.07 10.96 -2.05
CA ASP A 359 7.71 12.38 -2.11
C ASP A 359 7.44 12.82 -3.56
N LYS A 360 8.33 12.42 -4.48
CA LYS A 360 8.15 12.70 -5.91
C LYS A 360 6.92 11.99 -6.46
N PHE A 361 6.69 10.72 -6.12
CA PHE A 361 5.51 9.96 -6.54
C PHE A 361 4.21 10.64 -6.09
N ALA A 362 4.13 11.13 -4.85
CA ALA A 362 2.99 11.92 -4.36
C ALA A 362 2.82 13.24 -5.14
N SER A 363 3.93 13.94 -5.46
CA SER A 363 3.89 15.15 -6.30
C SER A 363 3.45 14.86 -7.75
N ASP A 364 3.92 13.76 -8.34
CA ASP A 364 3.59 13.35 -9.70
C ASP A 364 2.09 12.93 -9.76
N LEU A 365 1.60 12.18 -8.77
CA LEU A 365 0.17 11.89 -8.57
C LEU A 365 -0.68 13.15 -8.48
N ASN A 366 -0.26 14.17 -7.74
CA ASN A 366 -0.98 15.45 -7.65
C ASN A 366 -1.08 16.18 -9.00
N SER A 367 -0.10 16.00 -9.89
CA SER A 367 -0.12 16.55 -11.24
C SER A 367 -0.93 15.71 -12.24
N LEU A 368 -0.97 14.39 -12.03
CA LEU A 368 -1.66 13.43 -12.90
C LEU A 368 -3.12 13.22 -12.52
N PHE A 369 -3.52 13.39 -11.26
CA PHE A 369 -4.90 13.18 -10.81
C PHE A 369 -5.92 13.98 -11.66
N PRO A 370 -5.71 15.27 -11.98
CA PRO A 370 -6.62 16.01 -12.88
C PRO A 370 -6.71 15.46 -14.31
N ILE A 371 -5.66 14.76 -14.79
CA ILE A 371 -5.60 14.18 -16.14
C ILE A 371 -6.25 12.79 -16.14
N ILE A 372 -6.02 12.00 -15.09
CA ILE A 372 -6.70 10.73 -14.86
C ILE A 372 -8.19 10.96 -14.59
N SER A 373 -8.55 12.05 -13.90
CA SER A 373 -9.94 12.38 -13.56
C SER A 373 -10.76 12.83 -14.77
N GLU A 374 -10.17 13.39 -15.83
CA GLU A 374 -10.88 13.75 -17.08
C GLU A 374 -11.67 12.57 -17.68
N GLU A 375 -11.22 11.33 -17.50
CA GLU A 375 -11.94 10.12 -17.95
C GLU A 375 -12.84 9.48 -16.87
N ASN A 376 -12.75 9.92 -15.60
CA ASN A 376 -13.47 9.35 -14.45
C ASN A 376 -14.91 9.87 -14.31
N VAL A 377 -15.70 9.77 -15.38
CA VAL A 377 -17.17 9.87 -15.30
C VAL A 377 -17.73 8.45 -15.18
N PHE A 378 -17.97 8.04 -13.94
CA PHE A 378 -18.61 6.77 -13.63
C PHE A 378 -20.10 6.89 -13.95
N SER A 379 -20.67 5.96 -14.70
CA SER A 379 -22.08 6.05 -15.14
C SER A 379 -22.82 4.72 -15.05
N ASN A 380 -24.14 4.80 -14.86
CA ASN A 380 -25.09 3.69 -14.85
C ASN A 380 -24.83 2.65 -13.74
N PHE A 381 -24.39 3.07 -12.55
CA PHE A 381 -24.24 2.17 -11.40
C PHE A 381 -25.61 1.89 -10.77
N PRO A 382 -26.16 0.67 -10.83
CA PRO A 382 -27.48 0.38 -10.28
C PRO A 382 -27.44 0.42 -8.75
N ILE A 383 -28.29 1.26 -8.16
CA ILE A 383 -28.48 1.37 -6.70
C ILE A 383 -29.97 1.17 -6.36
N ASP A 384 -30.25 0.22 -5.48
CA ASP A 384 -31.57 0.07 -4.85
C ASP A 384 -31.49 0.71 -3.46
N LEU A 385 -32.37 1.67 -3.20
CA LEU A 385 -32.48 2.41 -1.94
C LEU A 385 -33.60 1.85 -1.02
N GLY A 386 -34.22 0.73 -1.41
CA GLY A 386 -35.35 0.08 -0.73
C GLY A 386 -36.72 0.64 -1.12
N PHE A 387 -36.76 1.76 -1.85
CA PHE A 387 -37.98 2.39 -2.38
C PHE A 387 -37.99 2.55 -3.91
N GLY A 388 -36.93 2.12 -4.60
CA GLY A 388 -36.81 2.14 -6.06
C GLY A 388 -35.38 1.89 -6.53
N GLU A 389 -35.26 1.37 -7.76
CA GLU A 389 -34.00 1.23 -8.49
C GLU A 389 -33.65 2.57 -9.17
N TYR A 390 -32.40 3.02 -8.99
CA TYR A 390 -31.82 4.21 -9.58
C TYR A 390 -30.50 3.88 -10.28
N GLU A 391 -30.11 4.70 -11.26
CA GLU A 391 -28.79 4.66 -11.90
C GLU A 391 -27.93 5.82 -11.37
N LEU A 392 -26.85 5.49 -10.65
CA LEU A 392 -25.91 6.46 -10.11
C LEU A 392 -24.81 6.79 -11.14
N ASN A 393 -24.64 8.09 -11.39
CA ASN A 393 -23.56 8.67 -12.16
C ASN A 393 -22.72 9.55 -11.23
N ILE A 394 -21.39 9.42 -11.30
CA ILE A 394 -20.44 10.16 -10.47
C ILE A 394 -19.41 10.84 -11.39
N ASP A 395 -19.36 12.16 -11.34
CA ASP A 395 -18.31 13.00 -11.90
C ASP A 395 -17.37 13.45 -10.77
N ILE A 396 -16.08 13.16 -10.93
CA ILE A 396 -15.01 13.57 -10.01
C ILE A 396 -13.91 14.36 -10.71
N GLN A 397 -14.12 14.80 -11.96
CA GLN A 397 -13.14 15.51 -12.80
C GLN A 397 -12.46 16.67 -12.04
N SER A 398 -13.25 17.45 -11.30
CA SER A 398 -12.82 18.68 -10.63
C SER A 398 -12.49 18.50 -9.13
N THR A 399 -12.24 17.27 -8.66
CA THR A 399 -12.00 16.99 -7.24
C THR A 399 -10.65 17.58 -6.76
N PRO A 400 -10.61 18.41 -5.70
CA PRO A 400 -9.38 19.02 -5.19
C PRO A 400 -8.57 18.03 -4.33
N PHE A 401 -7.91 17.09 -5.02
CA PHE A 401 -7.12 15.99 -4.46
C PHE A 401 -5.65 16.37 -4.17
N PHE A 402 -5.11 15.92 -3.03
CA PHE A 402 -3.73 16.13 -2.59
C PHE A 402 -3.18 14.85 -1.92
N ALA A 403 -2.39 14.06 -2.65
CA ALA A 403 -1.54 13.00 -2.13
C ALA A 403 -0.34 13.56 -1.33
N GLU A 404 0.01 12.89 -0.25
CA GLU A 404 1.12 13.19 0.65
C GLU A 404 1.90 11.88 0.95
N SER A 405 3.22 11.97 1.11
CA SER A 405 4.06 10.84 1.53
C SER A 405 4.48 10.99 2.99
N GLU A 406 4.59 9.86 3.69
CA GLU A 406 5.30 9.78 4.96
C GLU A 406 6.81 9.57 4.72
N ILE A 407 7.60 9.74 5.79
CA ILE A 407 9.02 9.35 5.81
C ILE A 407 9.11 7.93 6.38
N TYR A 408 9.68 7.03 5.61
CA TYR A 408 9.87 5.62 5.94
C TYR A 408 11.27 5.40 6.50
N GLU A 409 11.35 4.99 7.77
CA GLU A 409 12.60 4.63 8.46
C GLU A 409 12.74 3.10 8.55
N ILE A 410 13.97 2.63 8.80
CA ILE A 410 14.23 1.20 9.04
C ILE A 410 13.61 0.80 10.39
N PRO A 411 12.77 -0.25 10.46
CA PRO A 411 12.18 -0.71 11.71
C PRO A 411 13.25 -1.13 12.75
N ASP A 412 13.06 -0.74 14.00
CA ASP A 412 13.91 -1.15 15.14
C ASP A 412 13.92 -2.67 15.41
N THR A 413 12.99 -3.42 14.80
CA THR A 413 12.81 -4.86 14.98
C THR A 413 13.64 -5.67 13.98
N VAL A 414 14.43 -6.62 14.50
CA VAL A 414 15.25 -7.53 13.68
C VAL A 414 14.41 -8.63 12.98
N SER A 415 13.15 -8.79 13.36
CA SER A 415 12.17 -9.62 12.65
C SER A 415 11.11 -8.70 12.06
N PRO A 416 10.77 -8.82 10.77
CA PRO A 416 9.79 -7.95 10.13
C PRO A 416 8.36 -8.32 10.51
N SER A 417 7.48 -7.34 10.42
CA SER A 417 6.04 -7.42 10.68
C SER A 417 5.24 -6.62 9.64
N ASP A 418 3.98 -7.02 9.48
CA ASP A 418 2.92 -6.41 8.69
C ASP A 418 1.85 -5.71 9.55
N LEU A 419 1.99 -5.74 10.89
CA LEU A 419 1.02 -5.13 11.81
C LEU A 419 0.99 -3.60 11.74
N ASN A 420 2.10 -2.97 11.33
CA ASN A 420 2.22 -1.52 11.12
C ASN A 420 2.22 -1.24 9.61
N PRO A 421 1.09 -0.95 8.94
CA PRO A 421 1.08 -0.83 7.47
C PRO A 421 1.99 0.30 6.94
N ILE A 422 2.34 0.22 5.65
CA ILE A 422 2.78 1.39 4.85
C ILE A 422 1.52 2.20 4.55
N ASN A 423 1.50 3.49 4.89
CA ASN A 423 0.36 4.37 4.65
C ASN A 423 0.63 5.32 3.48
N PHE A 424 -0.17 5.22 2.42
CA PHE A 424 -0.25 6.25 1.39
C PHE A 424 -1.47 7.12 1.67
N SER A 425 -1.24 8.37 2.08
CA SER A 425 -2.29 9.29 2.47
C SER A 425 -2.60 10.29 1.35
N ALA A 426 -3.87 10.60 1.19
CA ALA A 426 -4.35 11.68 0.33
C ALA A 426 -5.48 12.43 1.01
N SER A 427 -5.68 13.69 0.62
CA SER A 427 -6.75 14.51 1.17
C SER A 427 -7.50 15.27 0.09
N ILE A 428 -8.81 15.41 0.28
CA ILE A 428 -9.70 16.24 -0.53
C ILE A 428 -10.04 17.47 0.32
N ARG A 429 -9.73 18.68 -0.18
CA ARG A 429 -9.81 19.92 0.61
C ARG A 429 -10.72 20.95 -0.08
N ASN A 430 -11.67 21.54 0.66
CA ASN A 430 -12.64 22.52 0.16
C ASN A 430 -13.50 22.02 -1.03
N ALA A 431 -13.91 20.75 -0.98
CA ALA A 431 -14.78 20.17 -2.01
C ALA A 431 -16.26 20.46 -1.71
N GLU A 432 -17.02 20.63 -2.78
CA GLU A 432 -18.48 20.71 -2.80
C GLU A 432 -18.98 19.54 -3.65
N MET A 433 -19.84 18.70 -3.06
CA MET A 433 -20.50 17.58 -3.73
C MET A 433 -21.95 17.96 -4.01
N SER A 434 -22.32 18.01 -5.28
CA SER A 434 -23.65 18.37 -5.77
C SER A 434 -24.40 17.11 -6.20
N ILE A 435 -25.56 16.84 -5.58
CA ILE A 435 -26.39 15.64 -5.85
C ILE A 435 -27.69 16.04 -6.52
N ALA A 436 -27.87 15.73 -7.81
CA ALA A 436 -29.12 15.88 -8.54
C ALA A 436 -29.85 14.53 -8.72
N SER A 437 -31.18 14.52 -8.80
CA SER A 437 -31.95 13.34 -9.21
C SER A 437 -32.94 13.68 -10.32
N LYS A 438 -32.96 12.89 -11.39
CA LYS A 438 -33.77 13.12 -12.58
C LYS A 438 -34.08 11.81 -13.30
N ASN A 439 -35.35 11.51 -13.56
CA ASN A 439 -35.77 10.32 -14.35
C ASN A 439 -35.20 8.96 -13.86
N ASN A 440 -35.08 8.76 -12.54
CA ASN A 440 -34.39 7.62 -11.90
C ASN A 440 -32.85 7.59 -12.06
N GLU A 441 -32.23 8.59 -12.67
CA GLU A 441 -30.79 8.83 -12.58
C GLU A 441 -30.49 9.69 -11.33
N ILE A 442 -29.43 9.34 -10.60
CA ILE A 442 -28.82 10.18 -9.54
C ILE A 442 -27.46 10.62 -10.08
N ASN A 443 -27.27 11.93 -10.26
CA ASN A 443 -26.01 12.50 -10.69
C ASN A 443 -25.31 13.13 -9.48
N LEU A 444 -24.07 12.75 -9.26
CA LEU A 444 -23.18 13.23 -8.20
C LEU A 444 -21.99 13.90 -8.87
N ASP A 445 -21.77 15.18 -8.59
CA ASP A 445 -20.65 15.97 -9.13
C ASP A 445 -19.79 16.50 -7.98
N VAL A 446 -18.47 16.36 -8.07
CA VAL A 446 -17.51 16.83 -7.04
C VAL A 446 -16.57 17.86 -7.63
N HIS A 447 -16.71 19.10 -7.14
CA HIS A 447 -15.94 20.25 -7.61
C HIS A 447 -15.42 21.11 -6.46
N HIS A 448 -14.58 22.10 -6.76
CA HIS A 448 -14.19 23.13 -5.80
C HIS A 448 -15.39 24.04 -5.47
N SER A 449 -15.59 24.39 -4.19
CA SER A 449 -16.80 25.12 -3.76
C SER A 449 -16.94 26.53 -4.39
N HIS A 450 -18.12 26.88 -4.91
CA HIS A 450 -18.42 28.20 -5.51
C HIS A 450 -19.87 28.66 -5.27
N VAL A 451 -20.04 29.84 -4.66
CA VAL A 451 -21.36 30.33 -4.19
C VAL A 451 -22.10 31.21 -5.23
N ASN A 452 -23.28 30.80 -5.70
CA ASN A 452 -24.35 31.69 -6.20
C ASN A 452 -25.69 30.96 -6.42
N SER A 453 -26.83 31.60 -6.10
CA SER A 453 -28.18 30.98 -6.16
C SER A 453 -29.32 32.01 -6.29
N ILE A 454 -30.35 31.78 -7.14
CA ILE A 454 -31.75 32.27 -6.92
C ILE A 454 -32.84 31.50 -7.75
N PHE A 455 -33.87 30.95 -7.08
CA PHE A 455 -35.22 30.50 -7.56
C PHE A 455 -35.33 29.24 -8.48
N MET A 456 -36.27 28.27 -8.34
CA MET A 456 -37.36 27.97 -7.37
C MET A 456 -38.13 26.67 -7.74
N ASN A 457 -38.88 26.13 -6.76
CA ASN A 457 -40.08 25.24 -6.83
C ASN A 457 -39.95 23.69 -6.92
N PHE A 458 -40.36 23.08 -5.79
CA PHE A 458 -41.10 21.81 -5.63
C PHE A 458 -40.39 20.47 -5.90
N PHE A 459 -39.75 19.97 -4.84
CA PHE A 459 -39.57 18.53 -4.59
C PHE A 459 -40.91 17.92 -4.14
N GLU A 460 -41.45 16.92 -4.86
CA GLU A 460 -42.51 16.06 -4.32
C GLU A 460 -41.88 15.04 -3.37
N TRP A 461 -42.31 15.02 -2.10
CA TRP A 461 -41.70 14.18 -1.06
C TRP A 461 -42.24 12.73 -1.10
N PRO A 462 -41.43 11.70 -1.43
CA PRO A 462 -41.87 10.30 -1.41
C PRO A 462 -41.90 9.69 0.00
N PHE A 463 -41.24 10.33 0.98
CA PHE A 463 -40.89 9.75 2.29
C PHE A 463 -42.03 9.68 3.33
N GLY A 464 -43.29 9.93 2.95
CA GLY A 464 -44.45 9.78 3.84
C GLY A 464 -44.73 11.00 4.73
N SER A 465 -45.31 10.78 5.92
CA SER A 465 -45.71 11.87 6.81
C SER A 465 -44.53 12.42 7.63
N PRO A 466 -44.46 13.75 7.88
CA PRO A 466 -43.40 14.34 8.68
C PRO A 466 -43.58 14.02 10.17
N ILE A 467 -42.51 13.52 10.80
CA ILE A 467 -42.40 13.24 12.22
C ILE A 467 -41.43 14.28 12.81
N THR A 468 -41.83 14.94 13.90
CA THR A 468 -41.04 16.01 14.53
C THR A 468 -40.42 15.54 15.83
N SER A 469 -39.20 15.99 16.11
CA SER A 469 -38.52 15.81 17.39
C SER A 469 -38.00 17.16 17.92
N ASP A 470 -37.37 17.15 19.10
CA ASP A 470 -36.70 18.32 19.68
C ASP A 470 -35.50 18.79 18.83
N TYR A 471 -34.85 17.89 18.09
CA TYR A 471 -33.74 18.22 17.19
C TYR A 471 -34.23 18.80 15.87
N GLY A 472 -35.29 18.22 15.30
CA GLY A 472 -35.65 18.49 13.93
C GLY A 472 -36.85 17.71 13.41
N LEU A 473 -36.74 17.32 12.14
CA LEU A 473 -37.81 16.72 11.37
C LEU A 473 -37.27 15.53 10.55
N THR A 474 -37.92 14.38 10.71
CA THR A 474 -37.67 13.12 10.00
C THR A 474 -39.00 12.63 9.40
N PHE A 475 -39.03 11.54 8.65
CA PHE A 475 -40.23 11.12 7.91
C PHE A 475 -40.54 9.64 8.09
N GLU A 476 -41.83 9.33 8.16
CA GLU A 476 -42.37 8.01 8.49
C GLU A 476 -41.90 6.88 7.56
N LYS A 477 -41.46 7.21 6.34
CA LYS A 477 -40.85 6.29 5.37
C LYS A 477 -39.50 6.78 4.86
N SER A 478 -38.69 7.41 5.72
CA SER A 478 -37.31 7.81 5.41
C SER A 478 -36.27 6.71 5.68
N GLN A 479 -36.70 5.48 6.00
CA GLN A 479 -35.78 4.36 6.18
C GLN A 479 -35.18 3.96 4.85
N MET A 480 -33.92 4.33 4.65
CA MET A 480 -33.11 3.94 3.51
C MET A 480 -32.50 2.58 3.80
N GLN A 481 -32.45 1.73 2.78
CA GLN A 481 -31.77 0.43 2.82
C GLN A 481 -30.79 0.38 1.65
N GLN A 482 -29.56 -0.09 1.89
CA GLN A 482 -28.54 -0.24 0.86
C GLN A 482 -27.79 -1.56 1.06
N GLU A 483 -27.51 -2.27 -0.03
CA GLU A 483 -26.64 -3.45 -0.04
C GLU A 483 -25.21 -3.02 -0.36
N ILE A 484 -24.28 -3.25 0.58
CA ILE A 484 -22.86 -2.98 0.42
C ILE A 484 -22.14 -4.29 0.09
N PHE A 485 -21.40 -4.31 -1.02
CA PHE A 485 -20.61 -5.46 -1.44
C PHE A 485 -19.16 -5.37 -0.92
N PRO A 486 -18.51 -6.50 -0.62
CA PRO A 486 -17.08 -6.52 -0.33
C PRO A 486 -16.24 -6.03 -1.51
N ILE A 487 -15.04 -5.52 -1.22
CA ILE A 487 -14.10 -5.05 -2.24
C ILE A 487 -13.24 -6.24 -2.70
N MET A 488 -13.33 -6.60 -3.98
CA MET A 488 -12.49 -7.61 -4.62
C MET A 488 -12.04 -7.11 -6.00
N GLU A 489 -10.73 -7.01 -6.20
CA GLU A 489 -10.12 -6.50 -7.42
C GLU A 489 -8.99 -7.42 -7.90
N HIS A 490 -8.76 -7.47 -9.21
CA HIS A 490 -7.68 -8.25 -9.80
C HIS A 490 -6.61 -7.30 -10.31
N THR A 491 -5.44 -7.34 -9.70
CA THR A 491 -4.31 -6.44 -10.00
C THR A 491 -3.07 -7.24 -10.39
N ILE A 492 -2.01 -6.53 -10.77
CA ILE A 492 -0.67 -7.12 -10.97
C ILE A 492 -0.12 -7.77 -9.68
N PHE A 493 -0.59 -7.35 -8.50
CA PHE A 493 -0.26 -7.92 -7.17
C PHE A 493 -1.21 -9.05 -6.75
N GLY A 494 -1.93 -9.64 -7.72
CA GLY A 494 -2.93 -10.67 -7.52
C GLY A 494 -4.32 -10.14 -7.16
N THR A 495 -5.19 -11.04 -6.68
CA THR A 495 -6.55 -10.71 -6.26
C THR A 495 -6.56 -10.05 -4.88
N ILE A 496 -6.68 -8.72 -4.86
CA ILE A 496 -6.86 -7.93 -3.65
C ILE A 496 -8.28 -8.14 -3.13
N ARG A 497 -8.43 -8.33 -1.82
CA ARG A 497 -9.69 -8.52 -1.11
C ARG A 497 -9.71 -7.57 0.08
N SER A 498 -9.94 -6.30 -0.20
CA SER A 498 -9.72 -5.20 0.73
C SER A 498 -10.88 -5.03 1.72
N SER A 499 -10.57 -4.51 2.90
CA SER A 499 -11.52 -3.87 3.81
C SER A 499 -11.35 -2.35 3.74
N ALA A 500 -12.47 -1.62 3.73
CA ALA A 500 -12.50 -0.16 3.84
C ALA A 500 -13.18 0.24 5.15
N LEU A 501 -12.48 1.06 5.95
CA LEU A 501 -13.02 1.71 7.14
C LEU A 501 -13.52 3.12 6.77
N ILE A 502 -14.83 3.31 6.77
CA ILE A 502 -15.49 4.57 6.45
C ILE A 502 -15.87 5.28 7.75
N ILE A 503 -15.33 6.48 7.96
CA ILE A 503 -15.61 7.33 9.13
C ILE A 503 -16.25 8.61 8.60
N ILE A 504 -17.49 8.91 8.99
CA ILE A 504 -18.21 10.12 8.54
C ILE A 504 -18.55 10.98 9.75
N HIS A 505 -17.95 12.16 9.83
CA HIS A 505 -18.30 13.20 10.79
C HIS A 505 -19.46 14.02 10.22
N MET A 506 -20.62 13.95 10.87
CA MET A 506 -21.85 14.61 10.44
C MET A 506 -21.82 16.12 10.75
N PRO A 507 -22.48 16.96 9.92
CA PRO A 507 -22.59 18.40 10.17
C PRO A 507 -23.66 18.67 11.24
N ASP A 508 -23.64 19.86 11.84
CA ASP A 508 -24.63 20.29 12.84
C ASP A 508 -26.08 20.34 12.27
N GLU A 509 -26.24 20.29 10.94
CA GLU A 509 -27.52 20.36 10.24
C GLU A 509 -28.23 19.00 10.11
N LEU A 510 -27.50 17.87 10.14
CA LEU A 510 -28.03 16.51 9.91
C LEU A 510 -27.71 15.55 11.07
N ARG A 511 -28.56 14.54 11.25
CA ARG A 511 -28.30 13.44 12.18
C ARG A 511 -28.89 12.13 11.68
N LEU A 512 -28.18 11.03 11.86
CA LEU A 512 -28.71 9.67 11.77
C LEU A 512 -29.43 9.33 13.07
N THR A 513 -30.72 9.00 12.99
CA THR A 513 -31.53 8.57 14.15
C THR A 513 -31.39 7.09 14.45
N SER A 514 -31.13 6.30 13.41
CA SER A 514 -30.75 4.89 13.49
C SER A 514 -29.75 4.56 12.38
N PHE A 515 -28.83 3.66 12.66
CA PHE A 515 -28.01 2.94 11.68
C PHE A 515 -27.89 1.51 12.17
N GLU A 516 -28.35 0.55 11.38
CA GLU A 516 -28.25 -0.88 11.67
C GLU A 516 -27.60 -1.59 10.47
N SER A 517 -26.46 -2.24 10.70
CA SER A 517 -25.79 -3.14 9.77
C SER A 517 -26.22 -4.57 10.07
N SER A 518 -26.61 -5.33 9.05
CA SER A 518 -27.01 -6.74 9.20
C SER A 518 -25.90 -7.64 9.77
N SER A 519 -24.66 -7.25 9.54
CA SER A 519 -23.44 -7.92 10.02
C SER A 519 -22.84 -7.28 11.28
N GLY A 520 -23.44 -6.20 11.80
CA GLY A 520 -22.95 -5.48 12.98
C GLY A 520 -21.68 -4.65 12.76
N LEU A 521 -21.35 -4.33 11.50
CA LEU A 521 -20.07 -3.72 11.10
C LEU A 521 -20.01 -2.19 11.23
N GLY A 522 -21.05 -1.56 11.78
CA GLY A 522 -21.08 -0.11 11.96
C GLY A 522 -21.70 0.36 13.26
N ASN A 523 -21.26 1.53 13.70
CA ASN A 523 -21.60 2.14 14.98
C ASN A 523 -21.75 3.66 14.81
N ILE A 524 -22.66 4.25 15.60
CA ILE A 524 -22.81 5.70 15.75
C ILE A 524 -22.21 6.09 17.10
N THR A 525 -21.24 7.00 17.08
CA THR A 525 -20.68 7.62 18.28
C THR A 525 -20.90 9.14 18.26
N GLU A 526 -20.63 9.81 19.38
CA GLU A 526 -20.69 11.28 19.48
C GLU A 526 -19.33 11.78 19.97
N THR A 527 -18.65 12.55 19.13
CA THR A 527 -17.30 13.09 19.39
C THR A 527 -17.35 14.61 19.25
N ASN A 528 -16.89 15.34 20.27
CA ASN A 528 -16.91 16.81 20.31
C ASN A 528 -18.30 17.45 20.07
N GLY A 529 -19.39 16.73 20.39
CA GLY A 529 -20.78 17.19 20.15
C GLY A 529 -21.26 17.03 18.71
N ARG A 530 -20.48 16.37 17.85
CA ARG A 530 -20.89 15.93 16.51
C ARG A 530 -21.07 14.42 16.47
N GLN A 531 -22.00 13.98 15.65
CA GLN A 531 -22.23 12.56 15.43
C GLN A 531 -21.18 12.02 14.45
N VAL A 532 -20.58 10.88 14.78
CA VAL A 532 -19.60 10.19 13.94
C VAL A 532 -20.12 8.79 13.63
N LEU A 533 -20.36 8.51 12.36
CA LEU A 533 -20.61 7.16 11.86
C LEU A 533 -19.26 6.49 11.59
N THR A 534 -19.06 5.29 12.12
CA THR A 534 -17.93 4.42 11.76
C THR A 534 -18.50 3.14 11.17
N TYR A 535 -18.08 2.76 9.97
CA TYR A 535 -18.54 1.57 9.25
C TYR A 535 -17.38 0.85 8.59
N LEU A 536 -17.23 -0.45 8.86
CA LEU A 536 -16.28 -1.33 8.18
C LEU A 536 -17.01 -2.07 7.06
N THR A 537 -16.49 -2.03 5.83
CA THR A 537 -17.09 -2.82 4.74
C THR A 537 -16.91 -4.33 4.99
N PRO A 538 -17.87 -5.18 4.59
CA PRO A 538 -17.71 -6.62 4.70
C PRO A 538 -16.56 -7.12 3.83
N ILE A 539 -15.99 -8.28 4.20
CA ILE A 539 -14.88 -8.93 3.49
C ILE A 539 -15.22 -10.34 3.02
N CYS A 540 -14.48 -10.83 2.03
CA CYS A 540 -14.68 -12.15 1.43
C CYS A 540 -13.38 -13.00 1.38
N PRO A 541 -12.74 -13.26 2.53
CA PRO A 541 -11.37 -13.81 2.59
C PRO A 541 -11.19 -15.13 1.84
N ASP A 542 -12.14 -16.07 1.98
CA ASP A 542 -12.10 -17.39 1.34
C ASP A 542 -12.60 -17.41 -0.12
N SER A 543 -12.93 -16.27 -0.73
CA SER A 543 -13.54 -16.25 -2.06
C SER A 543 -12.51 -16.22 -3.19
N GLU A 544 -12.52 -17.24 -4.03
CA GLU A 544 -11.75 -17.30 -5.29
C GLU A 544 -12.39 -16.53 -6.45
N SER A 545 -13.67 -16.15 -6.35
CA SER A 545 -14.39 -15.46 -7.43
C SER A 545 -15.43 -14.47 -6.92
N TRP A 546 -15.72 -13.45 -7.73
CA TRP A 546 -16.71 -12.41 -7.43
C TRP A 546 -18.10 -12.98 -7.09
N ASN A 547 -18.54 -14.03 -7.80
CA ASN A 547 -19.83 -14.69 -7.57
C ASN A 547 -19.94 -15.37 -6.19
N ASN A 548 -18.81 -15.66 -5.54
CA ASN A 548 -18.79 -16.10 -4.14
C ASN A 548 -18.61 -14.91 -3.20
N CYS A 549 -17.72 -13.98 -3.54
CA CYS A 549 -17.45 -12.78 -2.74
C CYS A 549 -18.71 -11.92 -2.51
N LYS A 550 -19.51 -11.67 -3.57
CA LYS A 550 -20.74 -10.87 -3.52
C LYS A 550 -21.76 -11.38 -2.49
N LYS A 551 -21.72 -12.66 -2.10
CA LYS A 551 -22.64 -13.26 -1.12
C LYS A 551 -22.37 -12.81 0.31
N ASN A 552 -21.18 -12.27 0.58
CA ASN A 552 -20.84 -11.64 1.85
C ASN A 552 -21.25 -10.15 1.85
N SER A 553 -22.33 -9.79 1.15
CA SER A 553 -22.86 -8.42 1.22
C SER A 553 -23.42 -8.14 2.61
N ASP A 554 -23.31 -6.87 3.01
CA ASP A 554 -23.93 -6.36 4.23
C ASP A 554 -25.07 -5.41 3.86
N ILE A 555 -26.23 -5.60 4.49
CA ILE A 555 -27.37 -4.72 4.32
C ILE A 555 -27.32 -3.68 5.44
N ILE A 556 -27.12 -2.42 5.07
CA ILE A 556 -27.23 -1.29 5.99
C ILE A 556 -28.62 -0.67 5.89
N THR A 557 -29.19 -0.29 7.03
CA THR A 557 -30.44 0.49 7.08
C THR A 557 -30.27 1.70 7.98
N TYR A 558 -30.73 2.87 7.52
CA TYR A 558 -30.53 4.13 8.24
C TYR A 558 -31.69 5.11 8.04
N ASN A 559 -31.82 6.05 8.99
CA ASN A 559 -32.85 7.10 8.98
C ASN A 559 -32.22 8.47 9.23
N ILE A 560 -32.38 9.40 8.28
CA ILE A 560 -31.88 10.77 8.38
C ILE A 560 -32.92 11.68 9.08
N GLU A 561 -32.42 12.63 9.87
CA GLU A 561 -33.19 13.69 10.52
C GLU A 561 -32.51 15.04 10.26
N TYR A 562 -33.31 16.02 9.83
CA TYR A 562 -32.87 17.37 9.48
C TYR A 562 -33.14 18.33 10.63
N SER A 563 -32.14 19.09 11.07
CA SER A 563 -32.28 20.01 12.21
C SER A 563 -33.30 21.12 11.95
N TRP A 564 -33.95 21.62 13.02
CA TRP A 564 -34.82 22.80 12.91
C TRP A 564 -34.07 24.04 12.41
N LYS A 565 -32.79 24.20 12.78
CA LYS A 565 -31.93 25.30 12.34
C LYS A 565 -31.80 25.31 10.82
N PHE A 566 -31.50 24.17 10.22
CA PHE A 566 -31.43 23.99 8.76
C PHE A 566 -32.76 24.36 8.09
N ILE A 567 -33.87 23.77 8.56
CA ILE A 567 -35.22 24.02 8.02
C ILE A 567 -35.60 25.50 8.09
N PHE A 568 -35.29 26.19 9.18
CA PHE A 568 -35.58 27.63 9.31
C PHE A 568 -34.68 28.52 8.45
N ILE A 569 -33.40 28.19 8.28
CA ILE A 569 -32.50 28.93 7.40
C ILE A 569 -33.01 28.86 5.96
N GLU A 570 -33.32 27.66 5.47
CA GLU A 570 -33.80 27.43 4.10
C GLU A 570 -35.17 28.09 3.84
N LEU A 571 -36.08 28.07 4.82
CA LEU A 571 -37.39 28.70 4.68
C LEU A 571 -37.41 30.23 4.87
N MET A 572 -36.35 30.83 5.43
CA MET A 572 -36.37 32.26 5.79
C MET A 572 -36.44 33.22 4.58
N PRO A 573 -35.74 32.99 3.45
CA PRO A 573 -35.92 33.79 2.23
C PRO A 573 -37.39 33.85 1.78
N HIS A 574 -38.10 32.73 1.82
CA HIS A 574 -39.53 32.66 1.48
C HIS A 574 -40.39 33.49 2.45
N LEU A 575 -40.14 33.38 3.77
CA LEU A 575 -40.84 34.18 4.78
C LEU A 575 -40.61 35.69 4.61
N ILE A 576 -39.41 36.11 4.19
CA ILE A 576 -39.10 37.51 3.84
C ILE A 576 -39.87 37.94 2.59
N ILE A 577 -39.89 37.13 1.53
CA ILE A 577 -40.64 37.42 0.29
C ILE A 577 -42.14 37.53 0.58
N TYR A 578 -42.74 36.55 1.27
CA TYR A 578 -44.16 36.56 1.60
C TYR A 578 -44.54 37.71 2.55
N SER A 579 -43.73 38.01 3.56
CA SER A 579 -43.99 39.14 4.47
C SER A 579 -43.87 40.49 3.75
N SER A 580 -42.93 40.64 2.80
CA SER A 580 -42.83 41.84 1.97
C SER A 580 -44.05 42.04 1.06
N LEU A 581 -44.52 40.98 0.39
CA LEU A 581 -45.72 40.98 -0.43
C LEU A 581 -46.97 41.32 0.39
N LEU A 582 -47.11 40.70 1.56
CA LEU A 582 -48.25 40.92 2.46
C LEU A 582 -48.21 42.33 3.07
N GLY A 583 -47.02 42.87 3.34
CA GLY A 583 -46.79 44.27 3.72
C GLY A 583 -47.22 45.25 2.62
N VAL A 584 -46.79 45.04 1.38
CA VAL A 584 -47.21 45.87 0.22
C VAL A 584 -48.72 45.80 0.00
N LEU A 585 -49.32 44.61 0.15
CA LEU A 585 -50.76 44.41 0.01
C LEU A 585 -51.55 45.11 1.13
N MET A 586 -51.08 45.03 2.39
CA MET A 586 -51.62 45.80 3.51
C MET A 586 -51.49 47.31 3.30
N VAL A 587 -50.34 47.81 2.82
CA VAL A 587 -50.14 49.24 2.51
C VAL A 587 -51.10 49.69 1.40
N ARG A 588 -51.29 48.90 0.34
CA ARG A 588 -52.29 49.16 -0.70
C ARG A 588 -53.73 49.18 -0.15
N LEU A 589 -54.10 48.24 0.71
CA LEU A 589 -55.42 48.21 1.36
C LEU A 589 -55.65 49.42 2.27
N LEU A 590 -54.65 49.81 3.07
CA LEU A 590 -54.71 50.98 3.95
C LEU A 590 -54.77 52.29 3.15
N ARG A 591 -54.01 52.39 2.06
CA ARG A 591 -54.04 53.53 1.13
C ARG A 591 -55.41 53.64 0.45
N ASN A 592 -55.94 52.56 -0.12
CA ASN A 592 -57.28 52.54 -0.72
C ASN A 592 -58.38 52.87 0.30
N ARG A 593 -58.23 52.47 1.57
CA ARG A 593 -59.14 52.86 2.66
C ARG A 593 -59.02 54.35 3.01
N LYS A 594 -57.81 54.93 3.03
CA LYS A 594 -57.60 56.37 3.23
C LYS A 594 -58.15 57.21 2.07
N GLU A 595 -57.91 56.79 0.82
CA GLU A 595 -58.44 57.45 -0.38
C GLU A 595 -59.98 57.42 -0.41
N LYS A 596 -60.61 56.27 -0.12
CA LYS A 596 -62.08 56.19 0.02
C LYS A 596 -62.64 57.02 1.19
N ARG A 597 -61.89 57.21 2.28
CA ARG A 597 -62.30 58.12 3.37
C ARG A 597 -62.19 59.58 2.95
N LYS A 598 -61.12 59.98 2.24
CA LYS A 598 -60.99 61.34 1.67
C LYS A 598 -62.11 61.65 0.67
N GLN A 599 -62.41 60.73 -0.24
CA GLN A 599 -63.51 60.89 -1.20
C GLN A 599 -64.88 61.07 -0.52
N LYS A 600 -65.15 60.36 0.59
CA LYS A 600 -66.38 60.55 1.37
C LYS A 600 -66.45 61.91 2.06
N MET A 601 -65.33 62.40 2.61
CA MET A 601 -65.28 63.74 3.23
C MET A 601 -65.51 64.84 2.19
N ILE A 602 -64.82 64.77 1.03
CA ILE A 602 -65.02 65.72 -0.08
C ILE A 602 -66.46 65.70 -0.59
N LEU A 603 -67.11 64.53 -0.66
CA LEU A 603 -68.50 64.43 -1.10
C LEU A 603 -69.50 65.01 -0.08
N GLN A 604 -69.25 64.85 1.24
CA GLN A 604 -70.03 65.53 2.28
C GLN A 604 -69.83 67.06 2.25
N GLU A 605 -68.59 67.52 2.07
CA GLU A 605 -68.25 68.95 1.98
C GLU A 605 -68.89 69.60 0.74
N LEU A 606 -69.05 68.84 -0.34
CA LEU A 606 -69.76 69.27 -1.56
C LEU A 606 -71.30 69.23 -1.41
N GLU A 607 -71.86 68.25 -0.69
CA GLU A 607 -73.28 68.26 -0.30
C GLU A 607 -73.60 69.44 0.64
N GLU A 608 -72.74 69.74 1.62
CA GLU A 608 -72.86 70.91 2.48
C GLU A 608 -72.73 72.21 1.67
N SER A 609 -71.81 72.29 0.69
CA SER A 609 -71.71 73.48 -0.16
C SER A 609 -72.97 73.70 -1.00
N GLN A 610 -73.55 72.63 -1.58
CA GLN A 610 -74.80 72.71 -2.35
C GLN A 610 -75.99 73.12 -1.47
N LEU A 611 -76.07 72.61 -0.24
CA LEU A 611 -77.06 73.06 0.74
C LEU A 611 -76.89 74.53 1.13
N THR A 612 -75.66 75.01 1.28
CA THR A 612 -75.42 76.46 1.52
C THR A 612 -75.71 77.32 0.30
N GLU A 613 -75.54 76.80 -0.92
CA GLU A 613 -75.85 77.49 -2.17
C GLU A 613 -77.37 77.59 -2.39
N GLU A 614 -78.14 76.52 -2.14
CA GLU A 614 -79.62 76.57 -2.15
C GLU A 614 -80.18 77.54 -1.08
N VAL A 615 -79.59 77.57 0.12
CA VAL A 615 -79.99 78.51 1.18
C VAL A 615 -79.59 79.96 0.84
N ALA A 616 -78.41 80.18 0.24
CA ALA A 616 -77.99 81.50 -0.21
C ALA A 616 -78.89 82.06 -1.32
N VAL A 617 -79.31 81.22 -2.27
CA VAL A 617 -80.25 81.59 -3.35
C VAL A 617 -81.67 81.85 -2.82
N ALA A 618 -82.07 81.22 -1.71
CA ALA A 618 -83.36 81.46 -1.05
C ALA A 618 -83.40 82.79 -0.27
N GLU A 619 -82.30 83.17 0.39
CA GLU A 619 -82.22 84.38 1.22
C GLU A 619 -81.79 85.63 0.40
N PHE A 620 -80.97 85.45 -0.64
CA PHE A 620 -80.51 86.50 -1.55
C PHE A 620 -80.76 86.08 -3.01
N GLY A 621 -81.88 86.55 -3.57
CA GLY A 621 -82.31 86.20 -4.93
C GLY A 621 -81.28 86.54 -6.01
N ALA A 622 -81.26 85.71 -7.07
CA ALA A 622 -80.24 85.69 -8.11
C ALA A 622 -79.84 87.08 -8.64
N MET A 623 -78.55 87.43 -8.48
CA MET A 623 -77.94 88.62 -9.09
C MET A 623 -77.27 88.27 -10.42
N ASP A 624 -77.69 88.95 -11.48
CA ASP A 624 -77.15 88.81 -12.83
C ASP A 624 -76.09 89.89 -13.11
N SER A 625 -74.82 89.61 -12.75
CA SER A 625 -73.64 90.30 -13.31
C SER A 625 -72.35 89.52 -13.00
N PRO A 626 -71.34 89.53 -13.90
CA PRO A 626 -70.11 88.78 -13.70
C PRO A 626 -69.18 89.49 -12.70
N VAL A 627 -68.96 88.89 -11.52
CA VAL A 627 -67.92 89.34 -10.59
C VAL A 627 -66.57 88.80 -11.06
N VAL A 628 -65.71 89.69 -11.55
CA VAL A 628 -64.30 89.38 -11.83
C VAL A 628 -63.55 89.38 -10.51
N MET A 629 -63.20 88.18 -10.02
CA MET A 629 -62.18 88.02 -8.97
C MET A 629 -60.81 88.19 -9.61
N VAL A 630 -60.17 89.34 -9.36
CA VAL A 630 -58.78 89.61 -9.73
C VAL A 630 -57.86 89.02 -8.66
N GLU A 631 -56.78 88.37 -9.07
CA GLU A 631 -55.73 87.91 -8.15
C GLU A 631 -54.93 89.09 -7.59
N GLU A 632 -54.78 89.19 -6.27
CA GLU A 632 -53.89 90.17 -5.62
C GLU A 632 -52.90 89.50 -4.65
N SER A 633 -51.83 88.92 -5.21
CA SER A 633 -50.46 88.88 -4.64
C SER A 633 -49.53 88.09 -5.58
N PHE A 634 -48.66 88.64 -6.41
CA PHE A 634 -48.30 90.02 -6.80
C PHE A 634 -47.76 91.00 -5.73
N PHE A 635 -47.05 90.47 -4.72
CA PHE A 635 -45.93 91.10 -3.98
C PHE A 635 -45.18 89.90 -3.33
N ASP A 636 -43.88 89.65 -3.45
CA ASP A 636 -42.75 90.38 -4.07
C ASP A 636 -41.93 89.45 -4.97
N ASP A 637 -41.45 89.95 -6.11
CA ASP A 637 -40.17 89.52 -6.68
C ASP A 637 -39.06 90.39 -6.09
N ASN A 638 -37.96 89.79 -5.63
CA ASN A 638 -36.61 90.14 -6.13
C ASN A 638 -35.49 89.26 -5.55
N GLU A 639 -34.59 88.90 -6.45
CA GLU A 639 -33.27 88.34 -6.22
C GLU A 639 -32.39 89.30 -5.39
N PHE A 640 -31.40 88.80 -4.64
CA PHE A 640 -30.00 88.78 -5.11
C PHE A 640 -29.03 88.07 -4.13
N GLU A 641 -28.06 87.40 -4.76
CA GLU A 641 -26.77 86.84 -4.33
C GLU A 641 -26.17 87.36 -2.98
N LYS A 642 -25.37 86.59 -2.22
CA LYS A 642 -24.02 86.14 -2.63
C LYS A 642 -23.33 85.10 -1.72
N TYR A 643 -22.74 84.09 -2.39
CA TYR A 643 -21.37 83.56 -2.30
C TYR A 643 -20.78 82.90 -1.02
N ASP A 644 -20.00 81.84 -1.34
CA ASP A 644 -18.81 81.27 -0.68
C ASP A 644 -18.90 80.42 0.60
N ASP A 645 -18.12 79.33 0.74
CA ASP A 645 -17.56 78.39 -0.27
C ASP A 645 -16.98 77.13 0.47
N LEU A 646 -16.54 76.13 -0.32
CA LEU A 646 -15.47 75.15 -0.06
C LEU A 646 -15.71 73.86 0.78
N ASP A 647 -15.34 72.76 0.10
CA ASP A 647 -14.58 71.58 0.57
C ASP A 647 -15.28 70.39 1.26
N GLU A 648 -15.90 69.56 0.42
CA GLU A 648 -15.47 68.20 0.00
C GLU A 648 -15.00 67.09 0.99
N PRO A 649 -15.08 65.80 0.59
CA PRO A 649 -15.11 64.64 1.48
C PRO A 649 -13.83 63.80 1.46
N ILE A 650 -13.72 62.79 2.34
CA ILE A 650 -12.82 61.65 2.14
C ILE A 650 -13.51 60.33 2.56
N THR A 651 -13.71 59.45 1.56
CA THR A 651 -13.94 57.98 1.55
C THR A 651 -14.85 57.34 2.60
#